data_AF-A0A1G4AWQ2-F1
#
_entry.id   AF-A0A1G4AWQ2-F1
#
_cell.length_a   1.000
_cell.length_b   1.000
_cell.length_c   1.000
_cell.angle_alpha   90.00
_cell.angle_beta   90.00
_cell.angle_gamma   90.00
#
_symmetry.space_group_name_H-M   'P 1'
#
loop_
_entity.id
_entity.type
_entity.pdbx_description
1 polymer ?
#
loop_
_entity_poly.entity_id
_entity_poly.type
_entity_poly.pdbx_seq_one_letter_code
_entity_poly.pdbx_strand_id
1 'polypeptide(L)'
;MGLLSELNIKPGVVYGDDLLKLFSYAKAKQFAIPAANVTSSSTAVAALEAAREAKSPIILQTSQGGAAYFAGKGIPNSADKQEASVAGAIAAAHYITSIAPIYGVPVVLHSDHCAKKLLPWLDGMISADEEEFKRSGHPLFSSHMIDLSEEDVAYNIETTAKYLKRSAPMKLWLEMEIGITGGEEDGVNNEDVDNNSLYTQPEDIYAIYQTLSPISPFFSIAAGFGNVHGVYKPGNVKLHPELLGKHQEFVQQKLGTDDKKPVFFVFHGGSGSAVEEFQKAISFGVVKVNVDTDLQWAYLTGIRDYVTKNIDYLKTQVGNPEGDDKPNKKKYDPRVWVREGEKTMKERVKQALFDFNANDGFLRRNYLFLNPPVAPKQDGAIRFGILGAVNIAPMALIVPAKSHSEVIVQSIAARDRTKAAAYAAKHGIPDVKDSYQAVIDDPSLDAIYVPLPNGLHYEWALKALQAGKHVLLEKPSVSNTHEAEALLRLPLLAEPGAPGNVEHVKASAFLPWFAIGDDDIRFQYDLAGGGLMDLGTYTVSSIRQTFGVEPEECVTAQFKTMPSPEERVDYAWDITWRMANEGTAHAEGAFRTGTFAMGLPRLSVTHKEVKVPDEKLPTGQEKTRKRKIAFANFMLGGIWHRIDVVDEFVVKRTGSGDVVRKWTEKTSKKAYTFKGAGLAGNGEEYWLTYRHQLEQFVNRVKGRETSVWVDGEDSISQMRMIDMAYEKAGLPLRKSTGVTI
;
A
#
# COMPACT_ATOMS: atom_id res chain seq x y z
N MET A 1 -1.28 -5.49 -14.14
CA MET A 1 -2.54 -5.71 -14.88
C MET A 1 -3.64 -5.09 -14.02
N GLY A 2 -4.58 -4.34 -14.59
CA GLY A 2 -5.63 -3.64 -13.83
C GLY A 2 -6.82 -4.54 -13.49
N LEU A 3 -7.72 -4.10 -12.60
CA LEU A 3 -8.90 -4.85 -12.14
C LEU A 3 -9.72 -5.46 -13.30
N LEU A 4 -9.99 -4.66 -14.34
CA LEU A 4 -10.72 -5.11 -15.54
C LEU A 4 -10.07 -6.32 -16.23
N SER A 5 -8.73 -6.31 -16.36
CA SER A 5 -7.99 -7.42 -16.96
C SER A 5 -7.88 -8.64 -16.05
N GLU A 6 -7.81 -8.43 -14.73
CA GLU A 6 -7.73 -9.53 -13.76
C GLU A 6 -9.06 -10.28 -13.66
N LEU A 7 -10.19 -9.57 -13.75
CA LEU A 7 -11.53 -10.14 -13.69
C LEU A 7 -12.14 -10.46 -15.05
N ASN A 8 -11.48 -10.06 -16.14
CA ASN A 8 -12.01 -10.13 -17.50
C ASN A 8 -13.38 -9.44 -17.64
N ILE A 9 -13.53 -8.26 -17.03
CA ILE A 9 -14.73 -7.42 -17.06
C ILE A 9 -14.49 -6.24 -18.00
N LYS A 10 -15.54 -5.78 -18.70
CA LYS A 10 -15.49 -4.59 -19.55
C LYS A 10 -15.78 -3.31 -18.75
N PRO A 11 -15.21 -2.16 -19.12
CA PRO A 11 -15.62 -0.89 -18.53
C PRO A 11 -17.10 -0.59 -18.84
N GLY A 12 -17.78 0.09 -17.92
CA GLY A 12 -19.22 0.32 -17.98
C GLY A 12 -19.99 -0.38 -16.86
N VAL A 13 -21.31 -0.47 -17.01
CA VAL A 13 -22.18 -1.09 -16.01
C VAL A 13 -21.97 -2.62 -15.98
N VAL A 14 -21.89 -3.18 -14.78
CA VAL A 14 -21.58 -4.59 -14.51
C VAL A 14 -22.84 -5.34 -14.09
N TYR A 15 -23.04 -6.57 -14.57
CA TYR A 15 -24.27 -7.34 -14.36
C TYR A 15 -23.96 -8.80 -14.00
N GLY A 16 -24.90 -9.47 -13.32
CA GLY A 16 -24.92 -10.93 -13.12
C GLY A 16 -23.59 -11.54 -12.66
N ASP A 17 -23.07 -12.48 -13.44
CA ASP A 17 -21.85 -13.22 -13.09
C ASP A 17 -20.63 -12.29 -12.91
N ASP A 18 -20.54 -11.19 -13.65
CA ASP A 18 -19.44 -10.24 -13.52
C ASP A 18 -19.54 -9.43 -12.22
N LEU A 19 -20.77 -9.15 -11.75
CA LEU A 19 -20.98 -8.54 -10.44
C LEU A 19 -20.60 -9.51 -9.32
N LEU A 20 -20.98 -10.79 -9.44
CA LEU A 20 -20.56 -11.83 -8.50
C LEU A 20 -19.05 -11.99 -8.45
N LYS A 21 -18.35 -11.97 -9.60
CA LYS A 21 -16.88 -11.97 -9.65
C LYS A 21 -16.31 -10.76 -8.93
N LEU A 22 -16.87 -9.57 -9.18
CA LEU A 22 -16.40 -8.33 -8.57
C LEU A 22 -16.53 -8.35 -7.04
N PHE A 23 -17.68 -8.74 -6.49
CA PHE A 23 -17.87 -8.85 -5.05
C PHE A 23 -17.06 -10.00 -4.43
N SER A 24 -16.94 -11.13 -5.11
CA SER A 24 -16.06 -12.23 -4.66
C SER A 24 -14.61 -11.78 -4.58
N TYR A 25 -14.16 -11.01 -5.57
CA TYR A 25 -12.82 -10.42 -5.58
C TYR A 25 -12.64 -9.39 -4.47
N ALA A 26 -13.62 -8.51 -4.25
CA ALA A 26 -13.62 -7.54 -3.15
C ALA A 26 -13.47 -8.22 -1.78
N LYS A 27 -14.27 -9.27 -1.53
CA LYS A 27 -14.22 -10.08 -0.31
C LYS A 27 -12.87 -10.78 -0.12
N ALA A 28 -12.29 -11.32 -1.20
CA ALA A 28 -11.00 -12.02 -1.19
C ALA A 28 -9.81 -11.06 -1.00
N LYS A 29 -9.88 -9.86 -1.58
CA LYS A 29 -8.83 -8.83 -1.49
C LYS A 29 -9.04 -7.84 -0.33
N GLN A 30 -10.11 -8.00 0.44
CA GLN A 30 -10.47 -7.19 1.60
C GLN A 30 -10.60 -5.69 1.27
N PHE A 31 -11.43 -5.39 0.28
CA PHE A 31 -11.92 -4.04 0.04
C PHE A 31 -13.44 -4.03 -0.11
N ALA A 32 -14.05 -2.86 0.07
CA ALA A 32 -15.45 -2.63 -0.24
C ALA A 32 -15.60 -1.47 -1.23
N ILE A 33 -16.63 -1.55 -2.05
CA ILE A 33 -16.92 -0.57 -3.09
C ILE A 33 -17.82 0.51 -2.47
N PRO A 34 -17.45 1.81 -2.55
CA PRO A 34 -18.34 2.86 -2.11
C PRO A 34 -19.58 2.89 -2.99
N ALA A 35 -20.74 2.98 -2.36
CA ALA A 35 -22.01 3.22 -3.02
C ALA A 35 -22.43 4.67 -2.80
N ALA A 36 -22.28 5.46 -3.86
CA ALA A 36 -22.59 6.88 -3.86
C ALA A 36 -24.03 7.10 -4.28
N ASN A 37 -24.83 7.70 -3.40
CA ASN A 37 -26.16 8.18 -3.76
C ASN A 37 -26.02 9.32 -4.78
N VAL A 38 -26.78 9.24 -5.87
CA VAL A 38 -26.79 10.25 -6.93
C VAL A 38 -28.19 10.76 -7.16
N THR A 39 -28.27 12.07 -7.43
CA THR A 39 -29.55 12.78 -7.65
C THR A 39 -29.57 13.55 -8.97
N SER A 40 -28.42 13.66 -9.64
CA SER A 40 -28.30 14.35 -10.93
C SER A 40 -27.19 13.74 -11.79
N SER A 41 -27.15 14.14 -13.06
CA SER A 41 -26.01 13.86 -13.93
C SER A 41 -24.69 14.38 -13.34
N SER A 42 -24.69 15.55 -12.70
CA SER A 42 -23.49 16.15 -12.11
C SER A 42 -22.93 15.35 -10.94
N THR A 43 -23.77 14.87 -10.02
CA THR A 43 -23.34 14.01 -8.90
C THR A 43 -22.82 12.65 -9.40
N ALA A 44 -23.42 12.09 -10.46
CA ALA A 44 -22.93 10.87 -11.10
C ALA A 44 -21.57 11.09 -11.79
N VAL A 45 -21.39 12.21 -12.49
CA VAL A 45 -20.10 12.60 -13.09
C VAL A 45 -19.00 12.70 -12.03
N ALA A 46 -19.27 13.34 -10.90
CA ALA A 46 -18.28 13.49 -9.82
C ALA A 46 -17.79 12.12 -9.29
N ALA A 47 -18.71 11.17 -9.06
CA ALA A 47 -18.37 9.83 -8.60
C ALA A 47 -17.65 8.98 -9.67
N LEU A 48 -18.08 9.05 -10.94
CA LEU A 48 -17.41 8.36 -12.05
C LEU A 48 -15.99 8.90 -12.30
N GLU A 49 -15.81 10.21 -12.21
CA GLU A 49 -14.49 10.85 -12.36
C GLU A 49 -13.55 10.43 -11.23
N ALA A 50 -14.05 10.37 -9.99
CA ALA A 50 -13.31 9.88 -8.83
C ALA A 50 -12.85 8.43 -9.03
N ALA A 51 -13.78 7.56 -9.44
CA ALA A 51 -13.50 6.16 -9.71
C ALA A 51 -12.45 5.97 -10.81
N ARG A 52 -12.55 6.74 -11.91
CA ARG A 52 -11.56 6.75 -12.99
C ARG A 52 -10.18 7.17 -12.52
N GLU A 53 -10.07 8.26 -11.76
CA GLU A 53 -8.79 8.74 -11.23
C GLU A 53 -8.16 7.72 -10.27
N ALA A 54 -8.97 7.05 -9.46
CA ALA A 54 -8.54 6.02 -8.53
C ALA A 54 -8.29 4.65 -9.19
N LYS A 55 -8.72 4.46 -10.45
CA LYS A 55 -8.78 3.19 -11.20
C LYS A 55 -9.53 2.10 -10.44
N SER A 56 -10.66 2.49 -9.88
CA SER A 56 -11.44 1.68 -8.94
C SER A 56 -12.85 1.40 -9.48
N PRO A 57 -13.48 0.30 -9.05
CA PRO A 57 -14.91 0.12 -9.26
C PRO A 57 -15.69 1.11 -8.38
N ILE A 58 -16.93 1.41 -8.77
CA ILE A 58 -17.84 2.26 -7.99
C ILE A 58 -19.27 1.74 -8.08
N ILE A 59 -20.04 1.88 -7.01
CA ILE A 59 -21.49 1.69 -7.05
C ILE A 59 -22.13 3.09 -7.14
N LEU A 60 -23.00 3.29 -8.11
CA LEU A 60 -23.88 4.46 -8.18
C LEU A 60 -25.27 4.00 -7.84
N GLN A 61 -25.84 4.60 -6.80
CA GLN A 61 -27.18 4.25 -6.33
C GLN A 61 -28.14 5.42 -6.35
N THR A 62 -29.40 5.14 -6.66
CA THR A 62 -30.48 6.11 -6.51
C THR A 62 -31.38 5.65 -5.38
N SER A 63 -31.54 6.48 -4.36
CA SER A 63 -32.64 6.30 -3.41
C SER A 63 -33.97 6.68 -4.04
N GLN A 64 -35.08 6.38 -3.36
CA GLN A 64 -36.42 6.74 -3.84
C GLN A 64 -36.54 8.25 -4.07
N GLY A 65 -36.09 9.06 -3.09
CA GLY A 65 -36.11 10.52 -3.19
C GLY A 65 -35.15 11.04 -4.25
N GLY A 66 -33.97 10.44 -4.38
CA GLY A 66 -32.99 10.77 -5.40
C GLY A 66 -33.49 10.48 -6.82
N ALA A 67 -34.17 9.34 -7.00
CA ALA A 67 -34.81 8.98 -8.25
C ALA A 67 -35.93 9.95 -8.62
N ALA A 68 -36.82 10.29 -7.67
CA ALA A 68 -37.85 11.31 -7.90
C ALA A 68 -37.24 12.68 -8.26
N TYR A 69 -36.08 13.03 -7.69
CA TYR A 69 -35.36 14.25 -8.05
C TYR A 69 -34.82 14.21 -9.49
N PHE A 70 -34.36 13.06 -9.98
CA PHE A 70 -33.96 12.86 -11.38
C PHE A 70 -35.13 13.06 -12.36
N ALA A 71 -36.35 12.63 -12.00
CA ALA A 71 -37.56 12.95 -12.77
C ALA A 71 -37.94 14.44 -12.69
N GLY A 72 -37.57 15.07 -11.57
CA GLY A 72 -37.83 16.47 -11.26
C GLY A 72 -38.96 16.61 -10.23
N LYS A 73 -38.72 17.40 -9.18
CA LYS A 73 -39.68 17.62 -8.07
C LYS A 73 -41.05 18.19 -8.49
N GLY A 74 -41.21 18.66 -9.73
CA GLY A 74 -42.49 19.11 -10.26
C GLY A 74 -43.42 17.98 -10.71
N ILE A 75 -42.93 16.74 -10.79
CA ILE A 75 -43.72 15.57 -11.17
C ILE A 75 -44.36 14.93 -9.93
N PRO A 76 -45.67 14.64 -9.94
CA PRO A 76 -46.31 13.91 -8.84
C PRO A 76 -45.66 12.55 -8.59
N ASN A 77 -45.60 12.14 -7.32
CA ASN A 77 -45.04 10.85 -6.91
C ASN A 77 -46.00 10.21 -5.91
N SER A 78 -47.07 9.61 -6.44
CA SER A 78 -48.14 9.04 -5.63
C SER A 78 -47.67 7.82 -4.86
N ALA A 79 -48.25 7.59 -3.67
CA ALA A 79 -47.86 6.45 -2.83
C ALA A 79 -48.11 5.10 -3.53
N ASP A 80 -49.18 5.00 -4.32
CA ASP A 80 -49.64 3.80 -5.00
C ASP A 80 -48.85 3.46 -6.28
N LYS A 81 -48.26 4.44 -6.97
CA LYS A 81 -47.57 4.22 -8.25
C LYS A 81 -46.10 4.58 -8.26
N GLN A 82 -45.66 5.46 -7.36
CA GLN A 82 -44.26 5.91 -7.28
C GLN A 82 -43.73 6.44 -8.62
N GLU A 83 -44.59 7.07 -9.43
CA GLU A 83 -44.38 7.27 -10.86
C GLU A 83 -43.16 8.16 -11.17
N ALA A 84 -42.89 9.19 -10.36
CA ALA A 84 -41.68 10.00 -10.52
C ALA A 84 -40.42 9.22 -10.15
N SER A 85 -40.48 8.40 -9.09
CA SER A 85 -39.33 7.60 -8.64
C SER A 85 -38.98 6.52 -9.66
N VAL A 86 -39.99 5.84 -10.22
CA VAL A 86 -39.78 4.83 -11.28
C VAL A 86 -39.17 5.50 -12.53
N ALA A 87 -39.81 6.56 -13.04
CA ALA A 87 -39.35 7.23 -14.26
C ALA A 87 -37.95 7.85 -14.09
N GLY A 88 -37.68 8.47 -12.94
CA GLY A 88 -36.40 9.09 -12.65
C GLY A 88 -35.27 8.08 -12.42
N ALA A 89 -35.55 6.95 -11.78
CA ALA A 89 -34.59 5.85 -11.66
C ALA A 89 -34.21 5.30 -13.05
N ILE A 90 -35.20 5.05 -13.92
CA ILE A 90 -34.97 4.59 -15.30
C ILE A 90 -34.15 5.63 -16.10
N ALA A 91 -34.46 6.91 -15.97
CA ALA A 91 -33.72 7.98 -16.63
C ALA A 91 -32.26 8.06 -16.15
N ALA A 92 -32.03 7.97 -14.84
CA ALA A 92 -30.70 7.93 -14.25
C ALA A 92 -29.91 6.70 -14.73
N ALA A 93 -30.56 5.53 -14.78
CA ALA A 93 -29.98 4.29 -15.26
C ALA A 93 -29.51 4.41 -16.72
N HIS A 94 -30.36 4.90 -17.62
CA HIS A 94 -29.98 5.10 -19.01
C HIS A 94 -28.82 6.11 -19.17
N TYR A 95 -28.85 7.21 -18.40
CA TYR A 95 -27.76 8.18 -18.40
C TYR A 95 -26.44 7.52 -17.96
N ILE A 96 -26.44 6.82 -16.82
CA ILE A 96 -25.25 6.17 -16.26
C ILE A 96 -24.73 5.10 -17.21
N THR A 97 -25.59 4.24 -17.75
CA THR A 97 -25.23 3.21 -18.73
C THR A 97 -24.61 3.80 -19.98
N SER A 98 -25.09 4.95 -20.45
CA SER A 98 -24.54 5.62 -21.63
C SER A 98 -23.15 6.21 -21.40
N ILE A 99 -22.85 6.69 -20.19
CA ILE A 99 -21.64 7.47 -19.91
C ILE A 99 -20.56 6.67 -19.18
N ALA A 100 -20.90 5.64 -18.41
CA ALA A 100 -19.93 4.84 -17.65
C ALA A 100 -18.78 4.27 -18.50
N PRO A 101 -18.98 3.76 -19.74
CA PRO A 101 -17.90 3.18 -20.54
C PRO A 101 -16.74 4.16 -20.83
N ILE A 102 -17.02 5.46 -21.02
CA ILE A 102 -15.97 6.45 -21.31
C ILE A 102 -15.10 6.80 -20.10
N TYR A 103 -15.56 6.48 -18.89
CA TYR A 103 -14.76 6.61 -17.67
C TYR A 103 -13.83 5.41 -17.46
N GLY A 104 -13.98 4.32 -18.23
CA GLY A 104 -13.01 3.23 -18.24
C GLY A 104 -12.96 2.41 -16.95
N VAL A 105 -14.03 2.41 -16.14
CA VAL A 105 -14.14 1.68 -14.87
C VAL A 105 -15.37 0.79 -14.83
N PRO A 106 -15.37 -0.30 -14.03
CA PRO A 106 -16.58 -1.05 -13.73
C PRO A 106 -17.50 -0.24 -12.81
N VAL A 107 -18.77 -0.15 -13.17
CA VAL A 107 -19.81 0.55 -12.40
C VAL A 107 -20.90 -0.43 -12.04
N VAL A 108 -21.32 -0.46 -10.78
CA VAL A 108 -22.52 -1.18 -10.37
C VAL A 108 -23.64 -0.15 -10.23
N LEU A 109 -24.75 -0.37 -10.92
CA LEU A 109 -25.91 0.50 -10.86
C LEU A 109 -26.95 -0.10 -9.92
N HIS A 110 -27.34 0.65 -8.89
CA HIS A 110 -28.13 0.14 -7.77
C HIS A 110 -29.31 1.06 -7.43
N SER A 111 -30.35 0.52 -6.80
CA SER A 111 -31.36 1.33 -6.10
C SER A 111 -31.28 1.08 -4.61
N ASP A 112 -31.37 2.15 -3.82
CA ASP A 112 -31.23 2.11 -2.36
C ASP A 112 -32.52 1.66 -1.64
N HIS A 113 -32.56 1.81 -0.31
CA HIS A 113 -33.65 1.43 0.59
C HIS A 113 -35.06 1.50 -0.02
N CYS A 114 -35.76 0.37 0.03
CA CYS A 114 -37.12 0.23 -0.46
C CYS A 114 -37.98 -0.48 0.59
N ALA A 115 -38.56 0.34 1.48
CA ALA A 115 -39.51 -0.07 2.50
C ALA A 115 -40.77 -0.70 1.89
N LYS A 116 -41.56 -1.42 2.70
CA LYS A 116 -42.83 -2.03 2.29
C LYS A 116 -43.77 -1.07 1.54
N LYS A 117 -43.86 0.18 1.99
CA LYS A 117 -44.68 1.23 1.36
C LYS A 117 -44.16 1.68 -0.02
N LEU A 118 -42.90 1.39 -0.31
CA LEU A 118 -42.20 1.76 -1.55
C LEU A 118 -42.12 0.60 -2.55
N LEU A 119 -42.61 -0.60 -2.23
CA LEU A 119 -42.58 -1.75 -3.15
C LEU A 119 -43.14 -1.46 -4.56
N PRO A 120 -44.16 -0.61 -4.78
CA PRO A 120 -44.56 -0.22 -6.13
C PRO A 120 -43.45 0.42 -6.97
N TRP A 121 -42.50 1.12 -6.33
CA TRP A 121 -41.30 1.65 -6.99
C TRP A 121 -40.39 0.52 -7.45
N LEU A 122 -40.10 -0.47 -6.59
CA LEU A 122 -39.30 -1.64 -6.93
C LEU A 122 -39.97 -2.48 -8.02
N ASP A 123 -41.28 -2.67 -7.96
CA ASP A 123 -42.05 -3.36 -9.00
C ASP A 123 -41.91 -2.66 -10.36
N GLY A 124 -41.97 -1.33 -10.38
CA GLY A 124 -41.77 -0.53 -11.58
C GLY A 124 -40.35 -0.66 -12.16
N MET A 125 -39.32 -0.63 -11.30
CA MET A 125 -37.92 -0.80 -11.73
C MET A 125 -37.65 -2.21 -12.28
N ILE A 126 -38.10 -3.26 -11.58
CA ILE A 126 -37.91 -4.65 -12.07
C ILE A 126 -38.68 -4.89 -13.36
N SER A 127 -39.84 -4.27 -13.56
CA SER A 127 -40.56 -4.35 -14.83
C SER A 127 -39.75 -3.71 -15.97
N ALA A 128 -39.07 -2.59 -15.72
CA ALA A 128 -38.15 -1.99 -16.69
C ALA A 128 -36.90 -2.85 -16.93
N ASP A 129 -36.37 -3.53 -15.90
CA ASP A 129 -35.31 -4.52 -16.06
C ASP A 129 -35.73 -5.68 -16.95
N GLU A 130 -36.94 -6.21 -16.78
CA GLU A 130 -37.48 -7.29 -17.58
C GLU A 130 -37.63 -6.89 -19.05
N GLU A 131 -38.02 -5.64 -19.32
CA GLU A 131 -38.08 -5.08 -20.66
C GLU A 131 -36.70 -4.90 -21.28
N GLU A 132 -35.74 -4.35 -20.52
CA GLU A 132 -34.36 -4.16 -20.98
C GLU A 132 -33.68 -5.51 -21.24
N PHE A 133 -33.85 -6.49 -20.34
CA PHE A 133 -33.27 -7.81 -20.46
C PHE A 133 -33.73 -8.54 -21.73
N LYS A 134 -35.00 -8.41 -22.10
CA LYS A 134 -35.53 -8.93 -23.38
C LYS A 134 -34.85 -8.29 -24.59
N ARG A 135 -34.41 -7.03 -24.48
CA ARG A 135 -33.82 -6.25 -25.57
C ARG A 135 -32.32 -6.48 -25.72
N SER A 136 -31.58 -6.47 -24.60
CA SER A 136 -30.12 -6.40 -24.59
C SER A 136 -29.44 -7.64 -24.01
N GLY A 137 -30.18 -8.52 -23.33
CA GLY A 137 -29.65 -9.68 -22.62
C GLY A 137 -29.07 -9.36 -21.23
N HIS A 138 -29.22 -8.13 -20.74
CA HIS A 138 -28.89 -7.72 -19.38
C HIS A 138 -29.97 -6.77 -18.82
N PRO A 139 -30.22 -6.77 -17.49
CA PRO A 139 -31.17 -5.85 -16.89
C PRO A 139 -30.72 -4.39 -17.05
N LEU A 140 -31.60 -3.45 -16.73
CA LEU A 140 -31.28 -2.03 -16.73
C LEU A 140 -30.37 -1.69 -15.54
N PHE A 141 -30.71 -2.17 -14.35
CA PHE A 141 -29.93 -2.08 -13.12
C PHE A 141 -29.03 -3.29 -12.92
N SER A 142 -27.91 -3.10 -12.22
CA SER A 142 -27.07 -4.21 -11.76
C SER A 142 -27.71 -4.92 -10.56
N SER A 143 -28.39 -4.16 -9.72
CA SER A 143 -28.90 -4.61 -8.43
C SER A 143 -30.02 -3.70 -7.89
N HIS A 144 -30.85 -4.24 -7.00
CA HIS A 144 -31.82 -3.47 -6.22
C HIS A 144 -31.71 -3.80 -4.74
N MET A 145 -32.16 -2.89 -3.90
CA MET A 145 -32.32 -3.12 -2.47
C MET A 145 -33.79 -3.25 -2.08
N ILE A 146 -34.06 -4.17 -1.15
CA ILE A 146 -35.33 -4.29 -0.44
C ILE A 146 -35.06 -4.16 1.05
N ASP A 147 -35.74 -3.22 1.70
CA ASP A 147 -35.60 -2.98 3.14
C ASP A 147 -36.93 -3.30 3.81
N LEU A 148 -37.03 -4.47 4.42
CA LEU A 148 -38.21 -4.83 5.23
C LEU A 148 -37.79 -5.06 6.68
N SER A 149 -36.76 -4.34 7.14
CA SER A 149 -36.20 -4.46 8.49
C SER A 149 -37.20 -4.10 9.59
N GLU A 150 -38.14 -3.19 9.31
CA GLU A 150 -39.25 -2.82 10.21
C GLU A 150 -40.34 -3.90 10.34
N GLU A 151 -40.34 -4.90 9.46
CA GLU A 151 -41.35 -5.96 9.42
C GLU A 151 -40.88 -7.22 10.15
N ASP A 152 -41.80 -8.17 10.38
CA ASP A 152 -41.45 -9.48 10.93
C ASP A 152 -40.40 -10.19 10.06
N VAL A 153 -39.40 -10.82 10.70
CA VAL A 153 -38.26 -11.47 10.03
C VAL A 153 -38.72 -12.48 8.99
N ALA A 154 -39.76 -13.28 9.28
CA ALA A 154 -40.27 -14.26 8.33
C ALA A 154 -40.93 -13.56 7.12
N TYR A 155 -41.70 -12.49 7.35
CA TYR A 155 -42.28 -11.70 6.27
C TYR A 155 -41.21 -11.07 5.37
N ASN A 156 -40.16 -10.51 5.96
CA ASN A 156 -39.02 -9.93 5.23
C ASN A 156 -38.36 -11.00 4.34
N ILE A 157 -37.96 -12.14 4.92
CA ILE A 157 -37.31 -13.23 4.19
C ILE A 157 -38.20 -13.78 3.07
N GLU A 158 -39.49 -14.04 3.35
CA GLU A 158 -40.42 -14.59 2.37
C GLU A 158 -40.71 -13.63 1.21
N THR A 159 -40.84 -12.33 1.51
CA THR A 159 -41.10 -11.31 0.50
C THR A 159 -39.86 -11.07 -0.36
N THR A 160 -38.68 -10.96 0.27
CA THR A 160 -37.39 -10.89 -0.43
C THR A 160 -37.17 -12.11 -1.32
N ALA A 161 -37.53 -13.32 -0.87
CA ALA A 161 -37.45 -14.53 -1.67
C ALA A 161 -38.36 -14.50 -2.91
N LYS A 162 -39.54 -13.86 -2.84
CA LYS A 162 -40.43 -13.67 -4.01
C LYS A 162 -39.79 -12.73 -5.03
N TYR A 163 -39.23 -11.62 -4.59
CA TYR A 163 -38.51 -10.69 -5.45
C TYR A 163 -37.26 -11.32 -6.06
N LEU A 164 -36.46 -12.05 -5.27
CA LEU A 164 -35.28 -12.75 -5.77
C LEU A 164 -35.63 -13.79 -6.84
N LYS A 165 -36.76 -14.49 -6.70
CA LYS A 165 -37.28 -15.41 -7.75
C LYS A 165 -37.62 -14.68 -9.04
N ARG A 166 -38.16 -13.46 -8.96
CA ARG A 166 -38.43 -12.61 -10.14
C ARG A 166 -37.15 -12.08 -10.79
N SER A 167 -36.14 -11.75 -9.97
CA SER A 167 -34.83 -11.22 -10.40
C SER A 167 -33.89 -12.29 -10.96
N ALA A 168 -33.99 -13.54 -10.49
CA ALA A 168 -33.06 -14.62 -10.82
C ALA A 168 -32.90 -14.92 -12.33
N PRO A 169 -33.97 -14.95 -13.17
CA PRO A 169 -33.83 -15.16 -14.61
C PRO A 169 -32.96 -14.12 -15.32
N MET A 170 -32.89 -12.90 -14.78
CA MET A 170 -32.08 -11.80 -15.31
C MET A 170 -30.68 -11.74 -14.68
N LYS A 171 -30.39 -12.62 -13.71
CA LYS A 171 -29.21 -12.53 -12.84
C LYS A 171 -29.09 -11.17 -12.15
N LEU A 172 -30.22 -10.55 -11.86
CA LEU A 172 -30.29 -9.27 -11.17
C LEU A 172 -30.03 -9.50 -9.67
N TRP A 173 -29.12 -8.71 -9.10
CA TRP A 173 -28.70 -8.87 -7.71
C TRP A 173 -29.67 -8.20 -6.75
N LEU A 174 -30.00 -8.87 -5.64
CA LEU A 174 -30.88 -8.33 -4.61
C LEU A 174 -30.14 -8.13 -3.29
N GLU A 175 -30.05 -6.89 -2.83
CA GLU A 175 -29.61 -6.54 -1.49
C GLU A 175 -30.82 -6.52 -0.55
N MET A 176 -30.67 -7.14 0.62
CA MET A 176 -31.71 -7.10 1.64
C MET A 176 -31.18 -6.60 2.96
N GLU A 177 -32.03 -5.98 3.76
CA GLU A 177 -31.70 -5.52 5.11
C GLU A 177 -32.44 -6.32 6.18
N ILE A 178 -31.75 -6.56 7.30
CA ILE A 178 -32.28 -7.27 8.47
C ILE A 178 -31.76 -6.65 9.77
N GLY A 179 -32.64 -6.53 10.76
CA GLY A 179 -32.35 -5.80 12.00
C GLY A 179 -32.58 -4.30 11.82
N ILE A 180 -32.80 -3.59 12.92
CA ILE A 180 -33.14 -2.17 12.88
C ILE A 180 -31.84 -1.35 12.86
N THR A 181 -31.67 -0.49 11.86
CA THR A 181 -30.61 0.53 11.78
C THR A 181 -31.09 1.83 12.40
N GLY A 182 -30.23 2.60 13.08
CA GLY A 182 -30.65 3.86 13.70
C GLY A 182 -30.75 5.03 12.70
N GLY A 183 -31.48 6.09 13.02
CA GLY A 183 -31.55 7.32 12.21
C GLY A 183 -32.62 7.32 11.11
N GLU A 184 -32.63 8.33 10.24
CA GLU A 184 -33.56 8.42 9.09
C GLU A 184 -32.85 8.32 7.73
N GLU A 185 -33.30 7.41 6.86
CA GLU A 185 -32.94 7.36 5.42
C GLU A 185 -34.18 7.12 4.56
N ASP A 186 -34.40 8.00 3.57
CA ASP A 186 -35.46 7.94 2.54
C ASP A 186 -36.87 7.51 3.03
N GLY A 187 -37.23 7.95 4.25
CA GLY A 187 -38.54 7.74 4.87
C GLY A 187 -38.65 6.50 5.77
N VAL A 188 -37.56 5.79 6.03
CA VAL A 188 -37.38 4.86 7.16
C VAL A 188 -36.78 5.68 8.30
N ASN A 189 -37.46 5.80 9.45
CA ASN A 189 -37.01 6.65 10.57
C ASN A 189 -37.00 5.83 11.88
N ASN A 190 -35.78 5.65 12.40
CA ASN A 190 -35.45 4.88 13.59
C ASN A 190 -34.68 5.73 14.62
N GLU A 191 -34.89 7.05 14.67
CA GLU A 191 -34.19 7.96 15.59
C GLU A 191 -34.46 7.65 17.09
N ASP A 192 -35.60 7.02 17.42
CA ASP A 192 -36.08 6.78 18.79
C ASP A 192 -35.90 5.31 19.30
N VAL A 193 -35.19 4.44 18.57
CA VAL A 193 -35.09 3.00 18.87
C VAL A 193 -34.06 2.68 19.96
N ASP A 194 -34.36 1.71 20.86
CA ASP A 194 -33.43 1.25 21.91
C ASP A 194 -32.18 0.55 21.32
N ASN A 195 -31.00 0.89 21.84
CA ASN A 195 -29.70 0.43 21.31
C ASN A 195 -29.54 -1.09 21.29
N ASN A 196 -30.20 -1.83 22.18
CA ASN A 196 -30.13 -3.30 22.21
C ASN A 196 -30.88 -3.96 21.05
N SER A 197 -31.83 -3.27 20.43
CA SER A 197 -32.60 -3.75 19.27
C SER A 197 -31.87 -3.55 17.93
N LEU A 198 -30.68 -2.92 17.93
CA LEU A 198 -29.90 -2.58 16.74
C LEU A 198 -28.95 -3.70 16.24
N TYR A 199 -28.97 -4.88 16.87
CA TYR A 199 -28.04 -5.96 16.58
C TYR A 199 -28.74 -7.21 16.04
N THR A 200 -28.48 -7.53 14.77
CA THR A 200 -28.96 -8.76 14.12
C THR A 200 -28.36 -10.00 14.77
N GLN A 201 -29.11 -11.10 14.83
CA GLN A 201 -28.61 -12.36 15.35
C GLN A 201 -28.01 -13.25 14.24
N PRO A 202 -26.96 -14.05 14.51
CA PRO A 202 -26.40 -14.98 13.52
C PRO A 202 -27.41 -15.96 12.92
N GLU A 203 -28.43 -16.35 13.68
CA GLU A 203 -29.52 -17.22 13.25
C GLU A 203 -30.35 -16.59 12.13
N ASP A 204 -30.61 -15.29 12.18
CA ASP A 204 -31.35 -14.55 11.16
C ASP A 204 -30.57 -14.54 9.84
N ILE A 205 -29.26 -14.29 9.91
CA ILE A 205 -28.37 -14.34 8.74
C ILE A 205 -28.38 -15.73 8.10
N TYR A 206 -28.35 -16.79 8.92
CA TYR A 206 -28.43 -18.16 8.40
C TYR A 206 -29.80 -18.49 7.80
N ALA A 207 -30.90 -18.05 8.41
CA ALA A 207 -32.25 -18.25 7.88
C ALA A 207 -32.45 -17.56 6.53
N ILE A 208 -31.89 -16.35 6.37
CA ILE A 208 -31.82 -15.66 5.09
C ILE A 208 -31.03 -16.50 4.08
N TYR A 209 -29.80 -16.88 4.42
CA TYR A 209 -28.93 -17.61 3.51
C TYR A 209 -29.55 -18.94 3.06
N GLN A 210 -30.15 -19.69 4.00
CA GLN A 210 -30.81 -20.97 3.74
C GLN A 210 -32.00 -20.82 2.79
N THR A 211 -32.72 -19.69 2.87
CA THR A 211 -33.90 -19.42 2.05
C THR A 211 -33.53 -18.90 0.66
N LEU A 212 -32.57 -17.97 0.59
CA LEU A 212 -32.25 -17.24 -0.64
C LEU A 212 -31.23 -17.96 -1.52
N SER A 213 -30.23 -18.63 -0.96
CA SER A 213 -29.18 -19.29 -1.74
C SER A 213 -29.68 -20.37 -2.70
N PRO A 214 -30.75 -21.15 -2.42
CA PRO A 214 -31.30 -22.09 -3.40
C PRO A 214 -32.03 -21.41 -4.58
N ILE A 215 -32.44 -20.15 -4.42
CA ILE A 215 -33.11 -19.38 -5.47
C ILE A 215 -32.07 -18.76 -6.41
N SER A 216 -31.05 -18.11 -5.86
CA SER A 216 -30.04 -17.39 -6.61
C SER A 216 -28.81 -17.09 -5.73
N PRO A 217 -27.59 -17.11 -6.26
CA PRO A 217 -26.39 -16.64 -5.55
C PRO A 217 -26.25 -15.11 -5.55
N PHE A 218 -27.06 -14.38 -6.31
CA PHE A 218 -26.95 -12.94 -6.49
C PHE A 218 -27.70 -12.17 -5.41
N PHE A 219 -27.23 -12.28 -4.16
CA PHE A 219 -27.78 -11.50 -3.05
C PHE A 219 -26.72 -11.10 -2.04
N SER A 220 -26.99 -10.01 -1.33
CA SER A 220 -26.18 -9.49 -0.22
C SER A 220 -27.08 -9.09 0.94
N ILE A 221 -26.51 -9.05 2.14
CA ILE A 221 -27.24 -8.78 3.38
C ILE A 221 -26.63 -7.54 4.04
N ALA A 222 -27.45 -6.54 4.33
CA ALA A 222 -27.15 -5.51 5.30
C ALA A 222 -27.69 -5.96 6.66
N ALA A 223 -26.80 -6.04 7.65
CA ALA A 223 -27.16 -6.45 9.00
C ALA A 223 -27.03 -5.25 9.94
N GLY A 224 -27.93 -5.14 10.92
CA GLY A 224 -27.77 -4.23 12.04
C GLY A 224 -26.60 -4.66 12.92
N PHE A 225 -25.55 -3.83 13.00
CA PHE A 225 -24.45 -4.00 13.95
C PHE A 225 -24.16 -2.70 14.71
N GLY A 226 -25.21 -1.91 14.97
CA GLY A 226 -25.11 -0.58 15.57
C GLY A 226 -24.79 0.53 14.55
N ASN A 227 -25.07 0.29 13.27
CA ASN A 227 -24.93 1.28 12.21
C ASN A 227 -26.14 2.22 12.13
N VAL A 228 -25.87 3.48 11.75
CA VAL A 228 -26.85 4.58 11.84
C VAL A 228 -26.75 5.47 10.60
N HIS A 229 -27.88 5.84 10.04
CA HIS A 229 -27.97 6.70 8.85
C HIS A 229 -27.85 8.18 9.20
N GLY A 230 -26.95 8.91 8.54
CA GLY A 230 -26.69 10.34 8.76
C GLY A 230 -25.37 10.64 9.47
N VAL A 231 -25.19 11.90 9.92
CA VAL A 231 -23.98 12.34 10.66
C VAL A 231 -24.37 12.72 12.08
N TYR A 232 -23.86 11.99 13.07
CA TYR A 232 -24.13 12.23 14.48
C TYR A 232 -22.89 12.69 15.24
N LYS A 233 -23.09 13.27 16.42
CA LYS A 233 -21.98 13.54 17.34
C LYS A 233 -21.29 12.22 17.70
N PRO A 234 -19.95 12.15 17.67
CA PRO A 234 -19.21 10.97 18.11
C PRO A 234 -19.67 10.50 19.49
N GLY A 235 -20.07 9.23 19.61
CA GLY A 235 -20.44 8.59 20.88
C GLY A 235 -21.92 8.27 21.09
N ASN A 236 -22.84 8.69 20.21
CA ASN A 236 -24.28 8.40 20.36
C ASN A 236 -24.66 6.94 20.04
N VAL A 237 -23.95 6.29 19.09
CA VAL A 237 -24.13 4.88 18.77
C VAL A 237 -22.75 4.22 18.64
N LYS A 238 -22.61 2.99 19.14
CA LYS A 238 -21.38 2.21 19.08
C LYS A 238 -21.52 1.12 18.02
N LEU A 239 -20.70 1.20 16.99
CA LEU A 239 -20.57 0.17 15.98
C LEU A 239 -19.89 -1.06 16.57
N HIS A 240 -20.40 -2.25 16.21
CA HIS A 240 -19.83 -3.55 16.59
C HIS A 240 -19.48 -4.40 15.36
N PRO A 241 -18.49 -4.01 14.52
CA PRO A 241 -18.16 -4.74 13.30
C PRO A 241 -17.78 -6.22 13.52
N GLU A 242 -17.31 -6.58 14.72
CA GLU A 242 -17.03 -7.98 15.08
C GLU A 242 -18.24 -8.91 15.02
N LEU A 243 -19.47 -8.39 15.09
CA LEU A 243 -20.69 -9.20 14.93
C LEU A 243 -20.76 -9.83 13.55
N LEU A 244 -20.33 -9.10 12.51
CA LEU A 244 -20.26 -9.63 11.13
C LEU A 244 -19.35 -10.86 11.05
N GLY A 245 -18.24 -10.87 11.80
CA GLY A 245 -17.35 -12.03 11.91
C GLY A 245 -18.06 -13.24 12.51
N LYS A 246 -18.82 -13.04 13.60
CA LYS A 246 -19.63 -14.10 14.21
C LYS A 246 -20.71 -14.63 13.26
N HIS A 247 -21.33 -13.76 12.46
CA HIS A 247 -22.29 -14.18 11.44
C HIS A 247 -21.65 -15.05 10.36
N GLN A 248 -20.46 -14.67 9.85
CA GLN A 248 -19.72 -15.50 8.89
C GLN A 248 -19.40 -16.87 9.47
N GLU A 249 -18.85 -16.91 10.70
CA GLU A 249 -18.48 -18.17 11.38
C GLU A 249 -19.70 -19.07 11.58
N PHE A 250 -20.82 -18.51 12.01
CA PHE A 250 -22.05 -19.28 12.23
C PHE A 250 -22.58 -19.88 10.93
N VAL A 251 -22.70 -19.07 9.87
CA VAL A 251 -23.16 -19.55 8.55
C VAL A 251 -22.19 -20.58 8.00
N GLN A 252 -20.88 -20.36 8.10
CA GLN A 252 -19.86 -21.31 7.69
C GLN A 252 -20.04 -22.67 8.37
N GLN A 253 -20.17 -22.67 9.70
CA GLN A 253 -20.35 -23.90 10.49
C GLN A 253 -21.63 -24.64 10.11
N LYS A 254 -22.74 -23.93 9.91
CA LYS A 254 -24.02 -24.53 9.51
C LYS A 254 -24.01 -25.09 8.09
N LEU A 255 -23.25 -24.48 7.18
CA LEU A 255 -23.10 -24.95 5.79
C LEU A 255 -22.05 -26.07 5.66
N GLY A 256 -21.12 -26.18 6.61
CA GLY A 256 -19.98 -27.12 6.51
C GLY A 256 -19.03 -26.79 5.36
N THR A 257 -18.85 -25.50 5.05
CA THR A 257 -18.01 -25.02 3.93
C THR A 257 -16.63 -24.55 4.37
N ASP A 258 -15.64 -24.67 3.48
CA ASP A 258 -14.29 -24.13 3.67
C ASP A 258 -14.22 -22.62 3.39
N ASP A 259 -15.25 -22.03 2.77
CA ASP A 259 -15.35 -20.58 2.62
C ASP A 259 -15.57 -19.94 4.00
N LYS A 260 -14.55 -19.22 4.49
CA LYS A 260 -14.59 -18.52 5.79
C LYS A 260 -15.49 -17.29 5.78
N LYS A 261 -15.98 -16.85 4.62
CA LYS A 261 -16.83 -15.67 4.48
C LYS A 261 -17.97 -15.94 3.50
N PRO A 262 -18.86 -16.91 3.74
CA PRO A 262 -19.89 -17.30 2.77
C PRO A 262 -20.89 -16.18 2.43
N VAL A 263 -21.06 -15.18 3.30
CA VAL A 263 -22.03 -14.09 3.15
C VAL A 263 -21.37 -12.85 2.53
N PHE A 264 -22.08 -12.17 1.62
CA PHE A 264 -21.73 -10.82 1.16
C PHE A 264 -22.44 -9.79 2.03
N PHE A 265 -21.68 -9.07 2.85
CA PHE A 265 -22.25 -8.03 3.71
C PHE A 265 -22.21 -6.64 3.07
N VAL A 266 -23.17 -5.81 3.48
CA VAL A 266 -23.25 -4.39 3.15
C VAL A 266 -23.23 -3.56 4.43
N PHE A 267 -22.52 -2.44 4.40
CA PHE A 267 -22.46 -1.48 5.49
C PHE A 267 -23.28 -0.25 5.11
N HIS A 268 -24.43 -0.08 5.76
CA HIS A 268 -25.22 1.15 5.67
C HIS A 268 -24.87 2.13 6.77
N GLY A 269 -25.16 3.43 6.59
CA GLY A 269 -24.86 4.43 7.61
C GLY A 269 -23.37 4.66 7.81
N GLY A 270 -22.57 4.61 6.74
CA GLY A 270 -21.11 4.77 6.85
C GLY A 270 -20.68 6.19 7.27
N SER A 271 -21.40 7.23 6.85
CA SER A 271 -21.00 8.63 7.05
C SER A 271 -20.69 8.93 8.53
N GLY A 272 -19.49 9.43 8.82
CA GLY A 272 -19.04 9.73 10.19
C GLY A 272 -18.44 8.55 10.98
N SER A 273 -18.44 7.32 10.46
CA SER A 273 -17.73 6.19 11.08
C SER A 273 -16.20 6.35 11.01
N ALA A 274 -15.48 5.77 11.95
CA ALA A 274 -14.03 5.76 11.94
C ALA A 274 -13.49 4.81 10.85
N VAL A 275 -12.31 5.14 10.29
CA VAL A 275 -11.68 4.33 9.22
C VAL A 275 -11.40 2.91 9.70
N GLU A 276 -11.03 2.74 10.96
CA GLU A 276 -10.76 1.43 11.58
C GLU A 276 -12.02 0.55 11.64
N GLU A 277 -13.20 1.15 11.82
CA GLU A 277 -14.48 0.43 11.86
C GLU A 277 -14.85 -0.11 10.49
N PHE A 278 -14.67 0.68 9.43
CA PHE A 278 -14.82 0.22 8.05
C PHE A 278 -13.85 -0.92 7.74
N GLN A 279 -12.56 -0.74 8.03
CA GLN A 279 -11.55 -1.76 7.74
C GLN A 279 -11.83 -3.07 8.48
N LYS A 280 -12.30 -2.99 9.73
CA LYS A 280 -12.72 -4.16 10.51
C LYS A 280 -13.94 -4.83 9.87
N ALA A 281 -14.97 -4.09 9.48
CA ALA A 281 -16.16 -4.64 8.81
C ALA A 281 -15.81 -5.30 7.45
N ILE A 282 -14.97 -4.66 6.65
CA ILE A 282 -14.43 -5.18 5.39
C ILE A 282 -13.66 -6.49 5.62
N SER A 283 -12.88 -6.56 6.72
CA SER A 283 -12.17 -7.79 7.09
C SER A 283 -13.12 -8.97 7.35
N PHE A 284 -14.40 -8.72 7.64
CA PHE A 284 -15.45 -9.72 7.83
C PHE A 284 -16.37 -9.92 6.61
N GLY A 285 -15.99 -9.37 5.45
CA GLY A 285 -16.68 -9.65 4.17
C GLY A 285 -17.74 -8.63 3.78
N VAL A 286 -17.68 -7.41 4.33
CA VAL A 286 -18.36 -6.26 3.72
C VAL A 286 -17.73 -5.98 2.35
N VAL A 287 -18.57 -5.88 1.33
CA VAL A 287 -18.17 -5.59 -0.07
C VAL A 287 -18.74 -4.29 -0.62
N LYS A 288 -19.71 -3.69 0.07
CA LYS A 288 -20.36 -2.42 -0.26
C LYS A 288 -20.48 -1.55 1.00
N VAL A 289 -20.20 -0.27 0.88
CA VAL A 289 -20.42 0.73 1.94
C VAL A 289 -21.18 1.92 1.36
N ASN A 290 -22.34 2.24 1.93
CA ASN A 290 -23.14 3.38 1.49
C ASN A 290 -22.51 4.69 1.98
N VAL A 291 -22.45 5.69 1.08
CA VAL A 291 -21.97 7.04 1.39
C VAL A 291 -22.87 8.05 0.70
N ASP A 292 -23.64 8.80 1.49
CA ASP A 292 -24.56 9.81 0.97
C ASP A 292 -24.33 11.19 1.61
N THR A 293 -24.67 11.36 2.89
CA THR A 293 -24.64 12.67 3.58
C THR A 293 -23.28 13.38 3.46
N ASP A 294 -22.18 12.63 3.58
CA ASP A 294 -20.83 13.16 3.38
C ASP A 294 -20.59 13.69 1.95
N LEU A 295 -21.18 13.05 0.94
CA LEU A 295 -21.09 13.46 -0.46
C LEU A 295 -21.97 14.68 -0.73
N GLN A 296 -23.17 14.74 -0.13
CA GLN A 296 -24.04 15.91 -0.21
C GLN A 296 -23.34 17.16 0.34
N TRP A 297 -22.73 17.04 1.52
CA TRP A 297 -21.96 18.12 2.14
C TRP A 297 -20.74 18.52 1.30
N ALA A 298 -20.01 17.53 0.77
CA ALA A 298 -18.87 17.78 -0.09
C ALA A 298 -19.28 18.50 -1.39
N TYR A 299 -20.37 18.09 -2.03
CA TYR A 299 -20.89 18.73 -3.24
C TYR A 299 -21.32 20.18 -2.97
N LEU A 300 -22.04 20.43 -1.87
CA LEU A 300 -22.41 21.78 -1.45
C LEU A 300 -21.19 22.68 -1.19
N THR A 301 -20.14 22.13 -0.58
CA THR A 301 -18.93 22.89 -0.18
C THR A 301 -18.30 23.65 -1.34
N GLY A 302 -18.10 23.00 -2.49
CA GLY A 302 -17.49 23.65 -3.66
C GLY A 302 -18.35 24.78 -4.22
N ILE A 303 -19.67 24.59 -4.28
CA ILE A 303 -20.63 25.61 -4.73
C ILE A 303 -20.65 26.78 -3.75
N ARG A 304 -20.80 26.49 -2.44
CA ARG A 304 -20.82 27.48 -1.36
C ARG A 304 -19.57 28.37 -1.39
N ASP A 305 -18.40 27.76 -1.47
CA ASP A 305 -17.13 28.47 -1.41
C ASP A 305 -16.93 29.32 -2.67
N TYR A 306 -17.34 28.82 -3.84
CA TYR A 306 -17.33 29.60 -5.07
C TYR A 306 -18.26 30.81 -5.01
N VAL A 307 -19.51 30.63 -4.56
CA VAL A 307 -20.50 31.72 -4.44
C VAL A 307 -20.01 32.78 -3.46
N THR A 308 -19.53 32.36 -2.29
CA THR A 308 -19.02 33.27 -1.25
C THR A 308 -17.85 34.10 -1.76
N LYS A 309 -16.90 33.48 -2.46
CA LYS A 309 -15.72 34.16 -3.03
C LYS A 309 -16.07 35.13 -4.16
N ASN A 310 -17.12 34.86 -4.93
CA ASN A 310 -17.47 35.65 -6.13
C ASN A 310 -18.75 36.48 -5.93
N ILE A 311 -19.20 36.71 -4.70
CA ILE A 311 -20.53 37.28 -4.42
C ILE A 311 -20.76 38.62 -5.13
N ASP A 312 -19.75 39.48 -5.22
CA ASP A 312 -19.86 40.78 -5.87
C ASP A 312 -19.99 40.70 -7.40
N TYR A 313 -19.56 39.59 -7.99
CA TYR A 313 -19.73 39.29 -9.42
C TYR A 313 -21.02 38.50 -9.70
N LEU A 314 -21.77 38.08 -8.67
CA LEU A 314 -22.98 37.25 -8.83
C LEU A 314 -24.27 38.05 -8.57
N LYS A 315 -24.16 39.31 -8.15
CA LYS A 315 -25.30 40.19 -7.86
C LYS A 315 -26.02 40.70 -9.11
N THR A 316 -25.30 40.91 -10.20
CA THR A 316 -25.84 41.48 -11.46
C THR A 316 -25.24 40.77 -12.66
N GLN A 317 -25.92 40.83 -13.81
CA GLN A 317 -25.40 40.27 -15.07
C GLN A 317 -24.24 41.12 -15.64
N VAL A 318 -24.28 42.44 -15.41
CA VAL A 318 -23.27 43.43 -15.79
C VAL A 318 -23.05 44.37 -14.60
N GLY A 319 -21.79 44.74 -14.35
CA GLY A 319 -21.34 45.54 -13.21
C GLY A 319 -20.69 44.67 -12.14
N ASN A 320 -19.45 44.97 -11.78
CA ASN A 320 -18.67 44.26 -10.75
C ASN A 320 -17.53 45.17 -10.22
N PRO A 321 -16.70 44.71 -9.25
CA PRO A 321 -15.61 45.53 -8.70
C PRO A 321 -14.56 46.03 -9.70
N GLU A 322 -14.53 45.50 -10.93
CA GLU A 322 -13.63 45.92 -12.01
C GLU A 322 -14.27 46.95 -12.94
N GLY A 323 -15.56 47.26 -12.78
CA GLY A 323 -16.28 48.32 -13.50
C GLY A 323 -17.77 48.03 -13.70
N ASP A 324 -18.55 49.10 -13.83
CA ASP A 324 -20.02 49.06 -13.96
C ASP A 324 -20.51 48.45 -15.30
N ASP A 325 -19.65 48.43 -16.32
CA ASP A 325 -19.92 47.90 -17.65
C ASP A 325 -19.41 46.46 -17.86
N LYS A 326 -18.78 45.85 -16.84
CA LYS A 326 -18.13 44.55 -16.98
C LYS A 326 -19.12 43.39 -16.89
N PRO A 327 -19.11 42.44 -17.84
CA PRO A 327 -20.04 41.31 -17.84
C PRO A 327 -19.61 40.20 -16.87
N ASN A 328 -20.58 39.65 -16.14
CA ASN A 328 -20.35 38.58 -15.16
C ASN A 328 -20.65 37.17 -15.67
N LYS A 329 -20.95 37.00 -16.97
CA LYS A 329 -21.31 35.70 -17.57
C LYS A 329 -20.34 34.58 -17.21
N LYS A 330 -19.04 34.85 -17.20
CA LYS A 330 -18.00 33.87 -16.86
C LYS A 330 -18.03 33.42 -15.39
N LYS A 331 -18.80 34.10 -14.53
CA LYS A 331 -18.91 33.85 -13.11
C LYS A 331 -20.20 33.09 -12.76
N TYR A 332 -21.34 33.49 -13.33
CA TYR A 332 -22.65 32.88 -13.02
C TYR A 332 -23.04 31.70 -13.91
N ASP A 333 -22.29 31.41 -14.99
CA ASP A 333 -22.53 30.23 -15.83
C ASP A 333 -22.53 28.95 -14.98
N PRO A 334 -23.62 28.16 -14.98
CA PRO A 334 -23.72 26.95 -14.17
C PRO A 334 -22.57 25.98 -14.34
N ARG A 335 -21.99 25.90 -15.54
CA ARG A 335 -20.87 25.00 -15.82
C ARG A 335 -19.60 25.34 -15.02
N VAL A 336 -19.52 26.56 -14.49
CA VAL A 336 -18.39 27.00 -13.67
C VAL A 336 -18.60 26.60 -12.22
N TRP A 337 -19.71 27.00 -11.60
CA TRP A 337 -19.91 26.78 -10.17
C TRP A 337 -20.42 25.36 -9.83
N VAL A 338 -21.20 24.72 -10.70
CA VAL A 338 -21.56 23.29 -10.55
C VAL A 338 -20.30 22.43 -10.57
N ARG A 339 -19.35 22.76 -11.45
CA ARG A 339 -18.07 22.05 -11.54
C ARG A 339 -17.24 22.14 -10.26
N GLU A 340 -17.36 23.23 -9.50
CA GLU A 340 -16.69 23.31 -8.19
C GLU A 340 -17.30 22.33 -7.19
N GLY A 341 -18.62 22.14 -7.19
CA GLY A 341 -19.28 21.08 -6.40
C GLY A 341 -18.85 19.68 -6.83
N GLU A 342 -18.74 19.43 -8.14
CA GLU A 342 -18.22 18.15 -8.65
C GLU A 342 -16.80 17.87 -8.16
N LYS A 343 -15.91 18.86 -8.19
CA LYS A 343 -14.52 18.71 -7.73
C LYS A 343 -14.45 18.33 -6.25
N THR A 344 -15.22 18.98 -5.39
CA THR A 344 -15.19 18.72 -3.95
C THR A 344 -15.84 17.38 -3.61
N MET A 345 -16.96 17.03 -4.26
CA MET A 345 -17.58 15.69 -4.13
C MET A 345 -16.62 14.59 -4.62
N LYS A 346 -15.94 14.79 -5.76
CA LYS A 346 -14.96 13.86 -6.32
C LYS A 346 -13.85 13.53 -5.33
N GLU A 347 -13.28 14.53 -4.66
CA GLU A 347 -12.23 14.29 -3.65
C GLU A 347 -12.79 13.53 -2.43
N ARG A 348 -14.03 13.77 -2.01
CA ARG A 348 -14.66 12.98 -0.94
C ARG A 348 -14.89 11.52 -1.33
N VAL A 349 -15.31 11.26 -2.58
CA VAL A 349 -15.44 9.89 -3.12
C VAL A 349 -14.08 9.21 -3.19
N LYS A 350 -13.01 9.92 -3.61
CA LYS A 350 -11.63 9.38 -3.59
C LYS A 350 -11.18 9.02 -2.18
N GLN A 351 -11.54 9.83 -1.19
CA GLN A 351 -11.28 9.50 0.22
C GLN A 351 -12.03 8.22 0.64
N ALA A 352 -13.32 8.08 0.29
CA ALA A 352 -14.07 6.86 0.59
C ALA A 352 -13.47 5.61 -0.10
N LEU A 353 -13.11 5.72 -1.39
CA LEU A 353 -12.40 4.66 -2.13
C LEU A 353 -11.10 4.26 -1.44
N PHE A 354 -10.44 5.21 -0.78
CA PHE A 354 -9.22 4.96 -0.03
C PHE A 354 -9.49 4.29 1.32
N ASP A 355 -10.43 4.83 2.10
CA ASP A 355 -10.82 4.31 3.42
C ASP A 355 -11.31 2.86 3.31
N PHE A 356 -11.98 2.52 2.21
CA PHE A 356 -12.55 1.20 1.96
C PHE A 356 -11.60 0.23 1.24
N ASN A 357 -10.30 0.55 1.16
CA ASN A 357 -9.27 -0.23 0.48
C ASN A 357 -9.51 -0.44 -1.04
N ALA A 358 -10.37 0.34 -1.68
CA ALA A 358 -10.78 0.14 -3.08
C ALA A 358 -9.90 0.87 -4.11
N ASN A 359 -8.86 1.59 -3.71
CA ASN A 359 -7.96 2.31 -4.63
C ASN A 359 -6.90 1.41 -5.31
N ASP A 360 -6.34 1.87 -6.44
CA ASP A 360 -5.15 1.27 -7.07
C ASP A 360 -4.05 1.03 -6.02
N GLY A 361 -3.53 -0.20 -5.96
CA GLY A 361 -2.61 -0.68 -4.93
C GLY A 361 -1.37 0.19 -4.70
N PHE A 362 -1.03 1.10 -5.63
CA PHE A 362 -0.01 2.14 -5.43
C PHE A 362 -0.34 3.12 -4.28
N LEU A 363 -1.56 3.67 -4.18
CA LEU A 363 -1.93 4.65 -3.15
C LEU A 363 -2.10 3.97 -1.78
N ARG A 364 -2.78 2.82 -1.75
CA ARG A 364 -2.83 1.94 -0.56
C ARG A 364 -1.44 1.56 -0.07
N ARG A 365 -0.51 1.17 -0.95
CA ARG A 365 0.86 0.82 -0.55
C ARG A 365 1.58 1.99 0.11
N ASN A 366 1.44 3.20 -0.43
CA ASN A 366 2.06 4.40 0.16
C ASN A 366 1.37 4.84 1.47
N TYR A 367 0.07 4.61 1.62
CA TYR A 367 -0.63 4.89 2.88
C TYR A 367 -0.31 3.88 3.98
N LEU A 368 -0.39 2.59 3.69
CA LEU A 368 -0.04 1.52 4.65
C LEU A 368 1.43 1.58 5.05
N PHE A 369 2.29 2.12 4.18
CA PHE A 369 3.68 2.45 4.49
C PHE A 369 3.81 3.48 5.64
N LEU A 370 2.87 4.42 5.79
CA LEU A 370 2.85 5.40 6.88
C LEU A 370 1.88 5.03 8.02
N ASN A 371 0.83 4.24 7.72
CA ASN A 371 -0.28 3.93 8.61
C ASN A 371 -0.64 2.42 8.54
N PRO A 372 0.26 1.54 9.00
CA PRO A 372 -0.01 0.11 8.99
C PRO A 372 -1.05 -0.26 10.08
N PRO A 373 -1.84 -1.33 9.88
CA PRO A 373 -2.80 -1.78 10.87
C PRO A 373 -2.08 -2.20 12.16
N VAL A 374 -2.70 -1.94 13.31
CA VAL A 374 -2.14 -2.28 14.62
C VAL A 374 -2.37 -3.76 14.91
N ALA A 375 -1.30 -4.52 15.06
CA ALA A 375 -1.36 -5.91 15.47
C ALA A 375 -1.49 -6.02 17.00
N PRO A 376 -2.36 -6.88 17.55
CA PRO A 376 -2.34 -7.25 18.96
C PRO A 376 -0.94 -7.72 19.37
N LYS A 377 -0.44 -7.22 20.51
CA LYS A 377 0.89 -7.56 21.02
C LYS A 377 0.85 -8.89 21.76
N GLN A 378 1.82 -9.75 21.49
CA GLN A 378 1.96 -11.04 22.15
C GLN A 378 2.78 -10.93 23.43
N ASP A 379 2.51 -11.82 24.38
CA ASP A 379 3.33 -11.99 25.57
C ASP A 379 4.75 -12.44 25.16
N GLY A 380 5.78 -11.79 25.73
CA GLY A 380 7.19 -12.04 25.36
C GLY A 380 7.71 -11.28 24.14
N ALA A 381 6.94 -10.32 23.62
CA ALA A 381 7.37 -9.36 22.60
C ALA A 381 8.63 -8.59 23.03
N ILE A 382 9.56 -8.37 22.09
CA ILE A 382 10.82 -7.63 22.32
C ILE A 382 10.51 -6.16 22.58
N ARG A 383 11.01 -5.64 23.69
CA ARG A 383 10.83 -4.25 24.14
C ARG A 383 12.04 -3.42 23.76
N PHE A 384 11.83 -2.44 22.90
CA PHE A 384 12.87 -1.54 22.40
C PHE A 384 12.94 -0.24 23.19
N GLY A 385 14.18 0.19 23.46
CA GLY A 385 14.53 1.57 23.79
C GLY A 385 15.12 2.31 22.60
N ILE A 386 14.73 3.56 22.39
CA ILE A 386 15.28 4.40 21.31
C ILE A 386 16.24 5.45 21.88
N LEU A 387 17.44 5.53 21.32
CA LEU A 387 18.40 6.59 21.62
C LEU A 387 18.27 7.72 20.60
N GLY A 388 17.49 8.74 20.92
CA GLY A 388 17.34 9.97 20.14
C GLY A 388 15.98 10.15 19.47
N ALA A 389 15.49 11.39 19.48
CA ALA A 389 14.28 11.81 18.78
C ALA A 389 14.61 12.28 17.36
N VAL A 390 14.89 11.32 16.47
CA VAL A 390 15.38 11.58 15.10
C VAL A 390 14.36 11.21 14.03
N ASN A 391 14.41 11.90 12.89
CA ASN A 391 13.43 11.75 11.81
C ASN A 391 13.39 10.36 11.16
N ILE A 392 14.43 9.54 11.32
CA ILE A 392 14.47 8.18 10.77
C ILE A 392 13.71 7.17 11.64
N ALA A 393 13.62 7.41 12.95
CA ALA A 393 13.04 6.45 13.90
C ALA A 393 11.56 6.09 13.63
N PRO A 394 10.68 6.98 13.11
CA PRO A 394 9.33 6.60 12.71
C PRO A 394 9.36 5.51 11.64
N MET A 395 10.18 5.70 10.61
CA MET A 395 10.24 4.79 9.47
C MET A 395 10.99 3.49 9.76
N ALA A 396 12.05 3.56 10.57
CA ALA A 396 12.92 2.42 10.82
C ALA A 396 12.41 1.47 11.91
N LEU A 397 11.69 1.97 12.92
CA LEU A 397 11.26 1.16 14.06
C LEU A 397 9.81 1.41 14.49
N ILE A 398 9.38 2.66 14.69
CA ILE A 398 8.11 2.96 15.38
C ILE A 398 6.89 2.56 14.54
N VAL A 399 6.85 2.95 13.26
CA VAL A 399 5.74 2.62 12.36
C VAL A 399 5.72 1.11 12.06
N PRO A 400 6.84 0.45 11.69
CA PRO A 400 6.87 -1.00 11.53
C PRO A 400 6.47 -1.79 12.79
N ALA A 401 6.82 -1.28 13.98
CA ALA A 401 6.45 -1.93 15.23
C ALA A 401 4.92 -2.01 15.38
N LYS A 402 4.12 -1.07 14.86
CA LYS A 402 2.64 -1.10 15.00
C LYS A 402 2.01 -2.39 14.46
N SER A 403 2.47 -2.88 13.31
CA SER A 403 1.95 -4.09 12.67
C SER A 403 2.67 -5.38 13.06
N HIS A 404 3.70 -5.31 13.91
CA HIS A 404 4.46 -6.47 14.37
C HIS A 404 4.01 -6.92 15.76
N SER A 405 3.41 -8.10 15.89
CA SER A 405 2.87 -8.60 17.18
C SER A 405 3.95 -8.82 18.25
N GLU A 406 5.17 -9.19 17.85
CA GLU A 406 6.30 -9.47 18.76
C GLU A 406 7.25 -8.26 19.02
N VAL A 407 6.89 -7.03 18.65
CA VAL A 407 7.74 -5.84 18.89
C VAL A 407 6.97 -4.71 19.58
N ILE A 408 7.57 -4.16 20.63
CA ILE A 408 7.05 -3.03 21.41
C ILE A 408 8.11 -1.94 21.48
N VAL A 409 7.78 -0.70 21.08
CA VAL A 409 8.62 0.47 21.38
C VAL A 409 8.22 0.98 22.75
N GLN A 410 9.08 0.75 23.73
CA GLN A 410 8.75 0.96 25.14
C GLN A 410 9.22 2.30 25.67
N SER A 411 10.44 2.71 25.31
CA SER A 411 11.03 3.92 25.87
C SER A 411 11.86 4.70 24.86
N ILE A 412 12.06 5.98 25.15
CA ILE A 412 12.93 6.87 24.39
C ILE A 412 13.70 7.80 25.32
N ALA A 413 14.92 8.14 24.96
CA ALA A 413 15.65 9.29 25.50
C ALA A 413 16.13 10.20 24.37
N ALA A 414 16.35 11.48 24.67
CA ALA A 414 17.07 12.41 23.81
C ALA A 414 17.87 13.37 24.67
N ARG A 415 18.89 14.04 24.09
CA ARG A 415 19.68 15.09 24.78
C ARG A 415 18.81 16.18 25.42
N ASP A 416 17.66 16.45 24.83
CA ASP A 416 16.65 17.38 25.34
C ASP A 416 15.41 16.57 25.73
N ARG A 417 15.14 16.51 27.03
CA ARG A 417 14.02 15.77 27.61
C ARG A 417 12.66 16.30 27.15
N THR A 418 12.53 17.61 26.93
CA THR A 418 11.29 18.22 26.44
C THR A 418 11.00 17.75 25.02
N LYS A 419 12.03 17.67 24.17
CA LYS A 419 11.90 17.08 22.83
C LYS A 419 11.55 15.59 22.88
N ALA A 420 12.17 14.83 23.79
CA ALA A 420 11.84 13.41 23.98
C ALA A 420 10.37 13.22 24.39
N ALA A 421 9.86 14.04 25.31
CA ALA A 421 8.47 13.99 25.76
C ALA A 421 7.47 14.34 24.66
N ALA A 422 7.73 15.42 23.90
CA ALA A 422 6.89 15.78 22.75
C ALA A 422 6.91 14.68 21.67
N TYR A 423 8.07 14.08 21.44
CA TYR A 423 8.24 12.98 20.48
C TYR A 423 7.51 11.71 20.93
N ALA A 424 7.63 11.33 22.20
CA ALA A 424 6.92 10.19 22.79
C ALA A 424 5.40 10.37 22.69
N ALA A 425 4.88 11.54 23.05
CA ALA A 425 3.45 11.86 22.92
C ALA A 425 2.97 11.76 21.47
N LYS A 426 3.74 12.30 20.52
CA LYS A 426 3.43 12.23 19.08
C LYS A 426 3.37 10.79 18.55
N HIS A 427 4.22 9.91 19.07
CA HIS A 427 4.42 8.57 18.54
C HIS A 427 3.82 7.45 19.39
N GLY A 428 3.20 7.77 20.53
CA GLY A 428 2.61 6.80 21.45
C GLY A 428 3.65 5.95 22.19
N ILE A 429 4.82 6.51 22.51
CA ILE A 429 5.87 5.81 23.26
C ILE A 429 5.57 5.97 24.76
N PRO A 430 5.39 4.88 25.53
CA PRO A 430 4.90 4.95 26.91
C PRO A 430 5.84 5.65 27.91
N ASP A 431 7.16 5.57 27.69
CA ASP A 431 8.15 5.99 28.68
C ASP A 431 9.24 6.90 28.10
N VAL A 432 9.62 7.92 28.87
CA VAL A 432 10.64 8.91 28.51
C VAL A 432 11.71 8.91 29.57
N LYS A 433 12.91 8.46 29.22
CA LYS A 433 14.07 8.39 30.12
C LYS A 433 14.88 9.68 30.08
N ASP A 434 15.56 9.98 31.18
CA ASP A 434 16.34 11.21 31.35
C ASP A 434 17.70 11.19 30.62
N SER A 435 18.21 10.01 30.28
CA SER A 435 19.49 9.86 29.56
C SER A 435 19.51 8.59 28.70
N TYR A 436 20.44 8.53 27.74
CA TYR A 436 20.68 7.32 26.96
C TYR A 436 21.12 6.13 27.83
N GLN A 437 21.94 6.39 28.85
CA GLN A 437 22.36 5.36 29.80
C GLN A 437 21.16 4.79 30.57
N ALA A 438 20.20 5.64 30.99
CA ALA A 438 18.98 5.18 31.66
C ALA A 438 18.07 4.32 30.77
N VAL A 439 18.18 4.43 29.43
CA VAL A 439 17.51 3.49 28.51
C VAL A 439 18.26 2.15 28.49
N ILE A 440 19.59 2.17 28.39
CA ILE A 440 20.40 0.94 28.36
C ILE A 440 20.28 0.15 29.67
N ASP A 441 20.27 0.83 30.81
CA ASP A 441 20.22 0.22 32.14
C ASP A 441 18.82 -0.29 32.50
N ASP A 442 17.79 0.01 31.69
CA ASP A 442 16.42 -0.43 31.98
C ASP A 442 16.29 -1.95 31.79
N PRO A 443 16.05 -2.72 32.87
CA PRO A 443 15.96 -4.18 32.79
C PRO A 443 14.72 -4.66 32.03
N SER A 444 13.72 -3.79 31.81
CA SER A 444 12.51 -4.13 31.05
C SER A 444 12.67 -4.02 29.54
N LEU A 445 13.84 -3.59 29.05
CA LEU A 445 14.16 -3.50 27.62
C LEU A 445 15.05 -4.65 27.19
N ASP A 446 14.75 -5.23 26.04
CA ASP A 446 15.50 -6.34 25.44
C ASP A 446 16.49 -5.85 24.38
N ALA A 447 16.12 -4.76 23.68
CA ALA A 447 16.88 -4.24 22.56
C ALA A 447 16.98 -2.71 22.56
N ILE A 448 18.06 -2.18 22.00
CA ILE A 448 18.34 -0.76 21.88
C ILE A 448 18.48 -0.42 20.40
N TYR A 449 17.71 0.57 19.96
CA TYR A 449 17.86 1.16 18.64
C TYR A 449 18.71 2.43 18.73
N VAL A 450 19.78 2.48 17.94
CA VAL A 450 20.79 3.55 17.95
C VAL A 450 20.78 4.29 16.61
N PRO A 451 19.87 5.27 16.42
CA PRO A 451 19.82 6.13 15.24
C PRO A 451 20.49 7.49 15.47
N LEU A 452 21.63 7.49 16.15
CA LEU A 452 22.35 8.72 16.49
C LEU A 452 23.16 9.22 15.28
N PRO A 453 23.83 10.39 15.36
CA PRO A 453 24.88 10.72 14.38
C PRO A 453 25.99 9.66 14.39
N ASN A 454 26.60 9.40 13.22
CA ASN A 454 27.61 8.33 13.01
C ASN A 454 28.68 8.27 14.11
N GLY A 455 29.22 9.43 14.51
CA GLY A 455 30.26 9.53 15.54
C GLY A 455 29.84 9.09 16.96
N LEU A 456 28.55 8.81 17.18
CA LEU A 456 28.03 8.31 18.45
C LEU A 456 27.61 6.83 18.38
N HIS A 457 27.61 6.22 17.20
CA HIS A 457 27.16 4.84 17.05
C HIS A 457 27.98 3.86 17.87
N TYR A 458 29.30 3.95 17.78
CA TYR A 458 30.23 3.03 18.44
C TYR A 458 30.05 3.00 19.97
N GLU A 459 30.11 4.17 20.62
CA GLU A 459 30.00 4.28 22.08
C GLU A 459 28.69 3.65 22.60
N TRP A 460 27.56 4.00 21.99
CA TRP A 460 26.26 3.58 22.49
C TRP A 460 25.91 2.15 22.11
N ALA A 461 26.37 1.66 20.95
CA ALA A 461 26.24 0.26 20.59
C ALA A 461 27.05 -0.64 21.53
N LEU A 462 28.31 -0.27 21.83
CA LEU A 462 29.17 -1.03 22.73
C LEU A 462 28.58 -1.10 24.15
N LYS A 463 28.16 0.03 24.72
CA LYS A 463 27.53 0.06 26.06
C LYS A 463 26.28 -0.79 26.12
N ALA A 464 25.44 -0.76 25.08
CA ALA A 464 24.23 -1.58 25.02
C ALA A 464 24.56 -3.08 24.93
N LEU A 465 25.52 -3.48 24.08
CA LEU A 465 25.97 -4.87 23.98
C LEU A 465 26.60 -5.37 25.29
N GLN A 466 27.42 -4.55 25.96
CA GLN A 466 28.02 -4.87 27.27
C GLN A 466 26.99 -5.01 28.38
N ALA A 467 25.90 -4.23 28.31
CA ALA A 467 24.74 -4.37 29.18
C ALA A 467 23.85 -5.58 28.83
N GLY A 468 24.26 -6.41 27.88
CA GLY A 468 23.53 -7.61 27.44
C GLY A 468 22.29 -7.32 26.59
N LYS A 469 22.16 -6.11 26.04
CA LYS A 469 21.05 -5.73 25.17
C LYS A 469 21.36 -6.11 23.72
N HIS A 470 20.32 -6.47 22.97
CA HIS A 470 20.42 -6.56 21.52
C HIS A 470 20.49 -5.15 20.91
N VAL A 471 21.29 -4.94 19.86
CA VAL A 471 21.48 -3.61 19.27
C VAL A 471 21.06 -3.56 17.81
N LEU A 472 20.07 -2.73 17.51
CA LEU A 472 19.74 -2.31 16.16
C LEU A 472 20.49 -1.01 15.88
N LEU A 473 21.48 -1.05 14.99
CA LEU A 473 22.42 0.06 14.75
C LEU A 473 22.23 0.64 13.35
N GLU A 474 22.13 1.96 13.24
CA GLU A 474 22.03 2.62 11.94
C GLU A 474 23.34 2.57 11.14
N LYS A 475 23.21 2.67 9.81
CA LYS A 475 24.35 2.75 8.88
C LYS A 475 24.83 4.20 8.73
N PRO A 476 26.15 4.45 8.55
CA PRO A 476 27.26 3.52 8.74
C PRO A 476 27.38 3.10 10.22
N SER A 477 27.75 1.84 10.49
CA SER A 477 27.69 1.27 11.85
C SER A 477 28.62 1.96 12.85
N VAL A 478 29.73 2.54 12.40
CA VAL A 478 30.73 3.24 13.23
C VAL A 478 31.52 4.23 12.37
N SER A 479 32.46 4.97 12.97
CA SER A 479 33.18 6.07 12.29
C SER A 479 34.34 5.62 11.40
N ASN A 480 34.90 4.43 11.62
CA ASN A 480 36.13 3.94 10.98
C ASN A 480 36.36 2.43 11.23
N THR A 481 37.34 1.85 10.56
CA THR A 481 37.73 0.44 10.68
C THR A 481 38.12 0.02 12.10
N HIS A 482 38.81 0.86 12.87
CA HIS A 482 39.21 0.53 14.24
C HIS A 482 37.99 0.32 15.16
N GLU A 483 37.01 1.22 15.11
CA GLU A 483 35.75 1.07 15.86
C GLU A 483 34.93 -0.15 15.38
N ALA A 484 35.01 -0.50 14.09
CA ALA A 484 34.29 -1.64 13.53
C ALA A 484 34.90 -2.94 14.04
N GLU A 485 36.23 -3.06 13.99
CA GLU A 485 36.97 -4.19 14.55
C GLU A 485 36.70 -4.32 16.04
N ALA A 486 36.73 -3.20 16.77
CA ALA A 486 36.47 -3.13 18.19
C ALA A 486 35.08 -3.64 18.61
N LEU A 487 34.04 -3.20 17.90
CA LEU A 487 32.65 -3.53 18.21
C LEU A 487 32.29 -4.96 17.77
N LEU A 488 32.82 -5.40 16.62
CA LEU A 488 32.34 -6.62 15.96
C LEU A 488 33.21 -7.85 16.23
N ARG A 489 34.46 -7.68 16.68
CA ARG A 489 35.28 -8.76 17.24
C ARG A 489 35.04 -9.00 18.72
N LEU A 490 34.00 -8.39 19.29
CA LEU A 490 33.50 -8.87 20.58
C LEU A 490 33.27 -10.38 20.44
N PRO A 491 33.79 -11.22 21.36
CA PRO A 491 33.70 -12.69 21.29
C PRO A 491 32.27 -13.25 21.11
N LEU A 492 31.28 -12.37 21.22
CA LEU A 492 29.85 -12.56 21.18
C LEU A 492 29.28 -12.76 19.74
N LEU A 493 30.05 -12.56 18.65
CA LEU A 493 29.48 -12.28 17.29
C LEU A 493 29.97 -13.11 16.05
N ALA A 494 30.76 -14.20 16.15
CA ALA A 494 31.40 -14.83 14.96
C ALA A 494 30.58 -15.91 14.17
N GLU A 495 30.59 -15.89 12.82
CA GLU A 495 30.77 -17.03 11.83
C GLU A 495 30.61 -16.61 10.32
N PRO A 496 31.45 -17.08 9.34
CA PRO A 496 31.41 -16.68 7.90
C PRO A 496 31.30 -17.80 6.80
N GLY A 497 30.93 -17.43 5.54
CA GLY A 497 31.23 -18.22 4.31
C GLY A 497 30.57 -17.76 2.96
N ALA A 498 31.31 -17.69 1.83
CA ALA A 498 30.82 -17.37 0.46
C ALA A 498 31.72 -17.92 -0.72
N PRO A 499 31.26 -17.96 -2.01
CA PRO A 499 31.73 -18.89 -3.09
C PRO A 499 32.55 -18.31 -4.28
N GLY A 500 33.33 -19.14 -5.01
CA GLY A 500 34.44 -18.70 -5.91
C GLY A 500 34.44 -18.99 -7.43
N ASN A 501 33.40 -18.64 -8.22
CA ASN A 501 33.44 -18.76 -9.72
C ASN A 501 33.08 -17.45 -10.47
N VAL A 502 33.75 -16.34 -10.14
CA VAL A 502 33.50 -15.01 -10.72
C VAL A 502 34.78 -14.47 -11.39
N GLU A 503 34.67 -13.87 -12.58
CA GLU A 503 35.79 -13.27 -13.34
C GLU A 503 35.83 -11.74 -13.16
N HIS A 504 34.69 -11.07 -13.32
CA HIS A 504 34.62 -9.61 -13.23
C HIS A 504 33.29 -9.14 -12.65
N VAL A 505 33.32 -8.16 -11.75
CA VAL A 505 32.13 -7.46 -11.24
C VAL A 505 32.26 -5.96 -11.45
N LYS A 506 31.22 -5.34 -11.99
CA LYS A 506 31.07 -3.88 -12.08
C LYS A 506 29.83 -3.42 -11.33
N ALA A 507 29.96 -2.49 -10.40
CA ALA A 507 28.87 -1.88 -9.67
C ALA A 507 28.84 -0.35 -9.88
N SER A 508 27.65 0.22 -10.08
CA SER A 508 27.49 1.66 -10.27
C SER A 508 26.29 2.25 -9.53
N ALA A 509 26.45 3.47 -9.01
CA ALA A 509 25.40 4.20 -8.29
C ALA A 509 25.57 5.73 -8.42
N PHE A 510 24.51 6.44 -8.81
CA PHE A 510 24.56 7.88 -9.06
C PHE A 510 23.35 8.61 -8.45
N LEU A 511 23.57 9.79 -7.88
CA LEU A 511 22.54 10.73 -7.45
C LEU A 511 22.69 12.09 -8.18
N PRO A 512 21.58 12.81 -8.40
CA PRO A 512 21.62 14.13 -8.99
C PRO A 512 22.22 15.16 -8.03
N TRP A 513 22.85 16.20 -8.59
CA TRP A 513 23.47 17.29 -7.82
C TRP A 513 22.57 18.01 -6.82
N PHE A 514 21.24 17.96 -6.98
CA PHE A 514 20.28 18.58 -6.07
C PHE A 514 19.76 17.64 -4.97
N ALA A 515 20.14 16.35 -4.97
CA ALA A 515 19.65 15.39 -3.98
C ALA A 515 20.26 15.60 -2.59
N ILE A 516 21.46 16.16 -2.52
CA ILE A 516 22.22 16.39 -1.29
C ILE A 516 22.73 17.82 -1.35
N GLY A 517 22.40 18.62 -0.34
CA GLY A 517 22.86 20.02 -0.24
C GLY A 517 24.36 20.11 0.05
N ASP A 518 24.96 21.23 -0.29
CA ASP A 518 26.42 21.44 -0.15
C ASP A 518 26.87 21.51 1.33
N ASP A 519 25.95 21.81 2.24
CA ASP A 519 26.15 21.85 3.69
C ASP A 519 25.85 20.52 4.42
N ASP A 520 25.45 19.49 3.68
CA ASP A 520 25.09 18.18 4.24
C ASP A 520 26.27 17.50 4.93
N ILE A 521 25.98 16.79 6.01
CA ILE A 521 26.97 16.04 6.81
C ILE A 521 27.80 15.05 5.99
N ARG A 522 27.27 14.55 4.87
CA ARG A 522 27.99 13.66 3.95
C ARG A 522 29.15 14.34 3.25
N PHE A 523 29.23 15.66 3.26
CA PHE A 523 30.34 16.43 2.71
C PHE A 523 31.29 16.99 3.78
N GLN A 524 31.14 16.57 5.04
CA GLN A 524 31.97 17.04 6.14
C GLN A 524 32.97 15.97 6.58
N TYR A 525 34.27 16.25 6.45
CA TYR A 525 35.32 15.26 6.72
C TYR A 525 35.34 14.81 8.18
N ASP A 526 35.17 15.75 9.12
CA ASP A 526 35.24 15.45 10.56
C ASP A 526 34.00 14.67 11.07
N LEU A 527 32.97 14.48 10.24
CA LEU A 527 31.83 13.58 10.46
C LEU A 527 31.93 12.27 9.66
N ALA A 528 33.11 11.95 9.14
CA ALA A 528 33.36 10.80 8.27
C ALA A 528 32.55 10.81 6.96
N GLY A 529 32.28 12.00 6.39
CA GLY A 529 31.58 12.17 5.11
C GLY A 529 32.32 11.58 3.90
N GLY A 530 31.62 11.40 2.78
CA GLY A 530 32.18 10.92 1.52
C GLY A 530 31.15 10.23 0.63
N GLY A 531 31.26 10.43 -0.68
CA GLY A 531 30.52 9.71 -1.71
C GLY A 531 30.67 8.20 -1.57
N LEU A 532 31.91 7.73 -1.49
CA LEU A 532 32.24 6.32 -1.28
C LEU A 532 31.78 5.82 0.10
N MET A 533 31.89 6.65 1.15
CA MET A 533 31.46 6.33 2.53
C MET A 533 29.96 6.09 2.69
N ASP A 534 29.10 6.77 1.91
CA ASP A 534 27.64 6.63 2.01
C ASP A 534 27.02 5.86 0.83
N LEU A 535 27.11 6.35 -0.41
CA LEU A 535 26.50 5.66 -1.56
C LEU A 535 27.40 4.60 -2.19
N GLY A 536 28.72 4.80 -2.17
CA GLY A 536 29.67 3.80 -2.66
C GLY A 536 29.74 2.56 -1.78
N THR A 537 29.33 2.63 -0.52
CA THR A 537 29.32 1.49 0.39
C THR A 537 28.47 0.33 -0.15
N TYR A 538 27.36 0.64 -0.85
CA TYR A 538 26.50 -0.38 -1.46
C TYR A 538 27.15 -1.04 -2.67
N THR A 539 27.94 -0.29 -3.46
CA THR A 539 28.66 -0.84 -4.62
C THR A 539 29.81 -1.74 -4.15
N VAL A 540 30.55 -1.33 -3.12
CA VAL A 540 31.60 -2.12 -2.46
C VAL A 540 31.03 -3.40 -1.86
N SER A 541 29.98 -3.32 -1.04
CA SER A 541 29.34 -4.49 -0.42
C SER A 541 28.82 -5.49 -1.46
N SER A 542 28.17 -5.01 -2.52
CA SER A 542 27.66 -5.86 -3.59
C SER A 542 28.78 -6.58 -4.36
N ILE A 543 29.92 -5.92 -4.57
CA ILE A 543 31.11 -6.54 -5.19
C ILE A 543 31.65 -7.65 -4.29
N ARG A 544 31.90 -7.36 -3.01
CA ARG A 544 32.45 -8.33 -2.05
C ARG A 544 31.55 -9.55 -1.92
N GLN A 545 30.25 -9.34 -1.72
CA GLN A 545 29.27 -10.43 -1.62
C GLN A 545 29.18 -11.27 -2.91
N THR A 546 29.34 -10.64 -4.08
CA THR A 546 29.33 -11.38 -5.36
C THR A 546 30.56 -12.26 -5.52
N PHE A 547 31.75 -11.76 -5.14
CA PHE A 547 32.99 -12.50 -5.25
C PHE A 547 33.18 -13.55 -4.16
N GLY A 548 32.58 -13.34 -2.99
CA GLY A 548 32.74 -14.19 -1.81
C GLY A 548 34.17 -14.22 -1.24
N VAL A 549 35.04 -13.32 -1.71
CA VAL A 549 36.43 -13.16 -1.30
C VAL A 549 36.80 -11.67 -1.26
N GLU A 550 37.83 -11.34 -0.51
CA GLU A 550 38.32 -9.97 -0.32
C GLU A 550 39.27 -9.50 -1.43
N PRO A 551 39.42 -8.18 -1.63
CA PRO A 551 40.43 -7.63 -2.55
C PRO A 551 41.86 -7.86 -2.02
N GLU A 552 42.78 -8.20 -2.92
CA GLU A 552 44.22 -8.20 -2.64
C GLU A 552 44.81 -6.79 -2.71
N GLU A 553 44.37 -6.01 -3.70
CA GLU A 553 44.88 -4.65 -3.93
C GLU A 553 43.86 -3.76 -4.66
N CYS A 554 43.99 -2.45 -4.44
CA CYS A 554 43.35 -1.44 -5.26
C CYS A 554 44.29 -1.07 -6.42
N VAL A 555 43.88 -1.42 -7.63
CA VAL A 555 44.67 -1.25 -8.86
C VAL A 555 44.66 0.22 -9.27
N THR A 556 43.49 0.85 -9.29
CA THR A 556 43.29 2.27 -9.60
C THR A 556 42.19 2.85 -8.73
N ALA A 557 42.36 4.08 -8.25
CA ALA A 557 41.31 4.83 -7.56
C ALA A 557 41.34 6.30 -8.02
N GLN A 558 40.23 6.78 -8.57
CA GLN A 558 40.05 8.17 -8.98
C GLN A 558 38.85 8.75 -8.25
N PHE A 559 39.00 9.96 -7.71
CA PHE A 559 37.94 10.66 -6.99
C PHE A 559 37.78 12.09 -7.50
N LYS A 560 36.58 12.64 -7.34
CA LYS A 560 36.34 14.09 -7.35
C LYS A 560 35.96 14.53 -5.95
N THR A 561 36.61 15.59 -5.46
CA THR A 561 36.45 16.08 -4.10
C THR A 561 35.67 17.38 -4.04
N MET A 562 35.07 17.65 -2.88
CA MET A 562 34.37 18.90 -2.63
C MET A 562 35.33 20.10 -2.74
N PRO A 563 34.82 21.29 -3.11
CA PRO A 563 35.60 22.52 -3.03
C PRO A 563 36.02 22.85 -1.58
N SER A 564 36.93 23.82 -1.45
CA SER A 564 37.33 24.37 -0.14
C SER A 564 36.13 24.80 0.71
N PRO A 565 36.09 24.50 2.02
CA PRO A 565 37.17 23.93 2.86
C PRO A 565 37.15 22.40 3.05
N GLU A 566 36.33 21.67 2.27
CA GLU A 566 36.11 20.23 2.43
C GLU A 566 36.83 19.40 1.36
N GLU A 567 38.01 19.85 0.88
CA GLU A 567 38.77 19.18 -0.20
C GLU A 567 39.18 17.73 0.14
N ARG A 568 39.05 17.34 1.41
CA ARG A 568 39.32 16.00 1.94
C ARG A 568 38.17 15.01 1.71
N VAL A 569 36.99 15.48 1.27
CA VAL A 569 35.79 14.67 1.09
C VAL A 569 35.50 14.48 -0.38
N ASP A 570 35.30 13.23 -0.80
CA ASP A 570 34.90 12.89 -2.16
C ASP A 570 33.39 13.04 -2.36
N TYR A 571 32.97 13.38 -3.58
CA TYR A 571 31.58 13.30 -4.03
C TYR A 571 31.40 12.38 -5.24
N ALA A 572 32.48 11.90 -5.87
CA ALA A 572 32.45 10.94 -6.98
C ALA A 572 33.68 10.03 -6.93
N TRP A 573 33.52 8.79 -7.40
CA TRP A 573 34.56 7.76 -7.40
C TRP A 573 34.51 6.89 -8.68
N ASP A 574 35.67 6.40 -9.10
CA ASP A 574 35.88 5.35 -10.11
C ASP A 574 37.09 4.52 -9.67
N ILE A 575 36.85 3.27 -9.29
CA ILE A 575 37.81 2.45 -8.56
C ILE A 575 37.83 1.03 -9.13
N THR A 576 39.03 0.47 -9.27
CA THR A 576 39.24 -0.93 -9.69
C THR A 576 40.10 -1.66 -8.66
N TRP A 577 39.68 -2.86 -8.26
CA TRP A 577 40.43 -3.77 -7.38
C TRP A 577 40.71 -5.09 -8.06
N ARG A 578 41.80 -5.75 -7.64
CA ARG A 578 42.06 -7.17 -7.92
C ARG A 578 41.61 -7.98 -6.71
N MET A 579 40.78 -8.98 -6.95
CA MET A 579 40.23 -9.88 -5.93
C MET A 579 41.15 -11.08 -5.72
N ALA A 580 41.12 -11.68 -4.53
CA ALA A 580 41.97 -12.83 -4.18
C ALA A 580 41.77 -14.09 -5.04
N ASN A 581 40.71 -14.16 -5.83
CA ASN A 581 40.46 -15.25 -6.79
C ASN A 581 40.84 -14.89 -8.24
N GLU A 582 41.72 -13.90 -8.40
CA GLU A 582 42.19 -13.30 -9.65
C GLU A 582 41.09 -12.54 -10.44
N GLY A 583 39.92 -12.36 -9.85
CA GLY A 583 38.85 -11.57 -10.44
C GLY A 583 39.12 -10.07 -10.38
N THR A 584 38.51 -9.31 -11.30
CA THR A 584 38.59 -7.84 -11.30
C THR A 584 37.29 -7.25 -10.79
N ALA A 585 37.35 -6.32 -9.84
CA ALA A 585 36.20 -5.56 -9.36
C ALA A 585 36.29 -4.11 -9.80
N HIS A 586 35.17 -3.51 -10.21
CA HIS A 586 35.09 -2.10 -10.60
C HIS A 586 33.87 -1.43 -9.94
N ALA A 587 34.06 -0.30 -9.25
CA ALA A 587 32.98 0.50 -8.68
C ALA A 587 33.05 1.95 -9.19
N GLU A 588 31.93 2.48 -9.66
CA GLU A 588 31.81 3.87 -10.10
C GLU A 588 30.58 4.55 -9.48
N GLY A 589 30.64 5.85 -9.24
CA GLY A 589 29.48 6.58 -8.76
C GLY A 589 29.73 8.04 -8.41
N ALA A 590 28.64 8.76 -8.15
CA ALA A 590 28.71 10.16 -7.73
C ALA A 590 27.41 10.66 -7.08
N PHE A 591 27.56 11.62 -6.16
CA PHE A 591 26.46 12.39 -5.57
C PHE A 591 26.03 13.60 -6.39
N ARG A 592 26.86 14.05 -7.35
CA ARG A 592 26.63 15.27 -8.13
C ARG A 592 26.63 15.00 -9.62
N THR A 593 25.90 13.96 -10.06
CA THR A 593 25.78 13.62 -11.48
C THR A 593 24.79 14.57 -12.19
N GLY A 594 25.12 14.97 -13.41
CA GLY A 594 24.20 15.72 -14.27
C GLY A 594 23.00 14.84 -14.66
N THR A 595 21.80 15.43 -14.73
CA THR A 595 20.53 14.69 -14.92
C THR A 595 20.51 13.79 -16.16
N PHE A 596 21.20 14.16 -17.24
CA PHE A 596 21.30 13.38 -18.49
C PHE A 596 22.31 12.22 -18.42
N ALA A 597 23.25 12.24 -17.47
CA ALA A 597 24.25 11.19 -17.28
C ALA A 597 23.82 10.14 -16.24
N MET A 598 22.60 10.26 -15.70
CA MET A 598 22.09 9.39 -14.65
C MET A 598 21.55 8.06 -15.21
N GLY A 599 22.22 6.96 -14.88
CA GLY A 599 21.68 5.60 -15.03
C GLY A 599 21.08 5.08 -13.72
N LEU A 600 20.23 4.06 -13.80
CA LEU A 600 19.80 3.31 -12.61
C LEU A 600 20.99 2.58 -11.97
N PRO A 601 21.03 2.43 -10.63
CA PRO A 601 22.07 1.64 -9.97
C PRO A 601 22.17 0.24 -10.58
N ARG A 602 23.38 -0.19 -10.92
CA ARG A 602 23.58 -1.42 -11.69
C ARG A 602 24.71 -2.25 -11.12
N LEU A 603 24.49 -3.55 -10.98
CA LEU A 603 25.52 -4.55 -10.70
C LEU A 603 25.61 -5.50 -11.89
N SER A 604 26.80 -5.68 -12.45
CA SER A 604 27.07 -6.58 -13.57
C SER A 604 28.15 -7.58 -13.18
N VAL A 605 27.87 -8.86 -13.37
CA VAL A 605 28.73 -9.98 -12.98
C VAL A 605 29.06 -10.78 -14.23
N THR A 606 30.34 -11.03 -14.46
CA THR A 606 30.84 -11.91 -15.53
C THR A 606 31.49 -13.11 -14.87
N HIS A 607 31.04 -14.31 -15.20
CA HIS A 607 31.63 -15.56 -14.73
C HIS A 607 32.80 -15.97 -15.64
N LYS A 608 33.73 -16.77 -15.09
CA LYS A 608 34.79 -17.43 -15.87
C LYS A 608 34.14 -18.36 -16.92
N GLU A 609 34.80 -18.53 -18.07
CA GLU A 609 34.35 -19.49 -19.09
C GLU A 609 34.41 -20.91 -18.51
N VAL A 610 33.32 -21.66 -18.62
CA VAL A 610 33.24 -23.05 -18.14
C VAL A 610 32.89 -24.01 -19.27
N LYS A 611 33.44 -25.22 -19.24
CA LYS A 611 33.01 -26.31 -20.14
C LYS A 611 31.60 -26.77 -19.75
N VAL A 612 30.73 -26.94 -20.74
CA VAL A 612 29.35 -27.42 -20.55
C VAL A 612 29.24 -28.80 -21.18
N PRO A 613 28.97 -29.85 -20.39
CA PRO A 613 28.73 -31.19 -20.93
C PRO A 613 27.56 -31.17 -21.93
N ASP A 614 27.76 -31.78 -23.09
CA ASP A 614 26.74 -31.90 -24.13
C ASP A 614 27.00 -33.20 -24.92
N GLU A 615 26.27 -34.25 -24.56
CA GLU A 615 26.41 -35.62 -25.11
C GLU A 615 26.07 -35.70 -26.61
N LYS A 616 25.47 -34.65 -27.18
CA LYS A 616 25.12 -34.57 -28.60
C LYS A 616 26.24 -33.97 -29.45
N LEU A 617 27.33 -33.51 -28.85
CA LEU A 617 28.47 -32.97 -29.61
C LEU A 617 29.22 -34.09 -30.34
N PRO A 618 29.62 -33.86 -31.61
CA PRO A 618 30.52 -34.77 -32.29
C PRO A 618 31.85 -34.95 -31.54
N THR A 619 32.42 -36.16 -31.61
CA THR A 619 33.76 -36.45 -31.09
C THR A 619 34.77 -35.44 -31.64
N GLY A 620 35.54 -34.79 -30.75
CA GLY A 620 36.50 -33.75 -31.13
C GLY A 620 35.98 -32.31 -31.07
N GLN A 621 34.83 -32.08 -30.44
CA GLN A 621 34.31 -30.73 -30.15
C GLN A 621 34.06 -30.55 -28.65
N GLU A 622 34.28 -29.33 -28.16
CA GLU A 622 33.92 -28.94 -26.79
C GLU A 622 33.01 -27.71 -26.81
N LYS A 623 32.03 -27.70 -25.90
CA LYS A 623 31.14 -26.56 -25.68
C LYS A 623 31.54 -25.85 -24.41
N THR A 624 31.66 -24.54 -24.50
CA THR A 624 31.93 -23.64 -23.39
C THR A 624 30.76 -22.68 -23.22
N ARG A 625 30.60 -22.16 -22.01
CA ARG A 625 29.64 -21.12 -21.67
C ARG A 625 30.31 -20.03 -20.87
N LYS A 626 30.14 -18.79 -21.30
CA LYS A 626 30.45 -17.60 -20.51
C LYS A 626 29.13 -16.90 -20.12
N ARG A 627 28.91 -16.73 -18.82
CA ARG A 627 27.67 -16.14 -18.28
C ARG A 627 27.90 -14.70 -17.86
N LYS A 628 26.98 -13.81 -18.24
CA LYS A 628 26.86 -12.45 -17.73
C LYS A 628 25.52 -12.28 -17.02
N ILE A 629 25.55 -11.77 -15.79
CA ILE A 629 24.36 -11.47 -14.99
C ILE A 629 24.35 -9.97 -14.73
N ALA A 630 23.22 -9.30 -14.94
CA ALA A 630 23.07 -7.88 -14.63
C ALA A 630 21.83 -7.62 -13.77
N PHE A 631 22.03 -7.01 -12.61
CA PHE A 631 20.99 -6.53 -11.73
C PHE A 631 20.75 -5.05 -12.02
N ALA A 632 19.60 -4.74 -12.61
CA ALA A 632 19.15 -3.38 -12.84
C ALA A 632 18.37 -2.89 -11.62
N ASN A 633 18.73 -1.71 -11.12
CA ASN A 633 18.17 -1.06 -9.96
C ASN A 633 18.30 -1.87 -8.66
N PHE A 634 19.45 -2.50 -8.44
CA PHE A 634 19.66 -3.45 -7.33
C PHE A 634 19.51 -2.79 -5.94
N MET A 635 19.79 -1.49 -5.82
CA MET A 635 19.66 -0.75 -4.56
C MET A 635 18.21 -0.37 -4.19
N LEU A 636 17.36 -0.15 -5.20
CA LEU A 636 15.97 0.26 -5.03
C LEU A 636 15.02 -0.83 -5.56
N GLY A 637 15.40 -2.09 -5.36
CA GLY A 637 14.70 -3.23 -5.95
C GLY A 637 13.25 -3.40 -5.50
N GLY A 638 12.89 -2.86 -4.32
CA GLY A 638 11.52 -2.81 -3.83
C GLY A 638 10.61 -1.83 -4.60
N ILE A 639 11.19 -0.84 -5.30
CA ILE A 639 10.43 0.04 -6.21
C ILE A 639 10.25 -0.68 -7.55
N TRP A 640 11.37 -1.16 -8.11
CA TRP A 640 11.42 -1.91 -9.36
C TRP A 640 12.80 -2.54 -9.52
N HIS A 641 12.91 -3.74 -10.07
CA HIS A 641 14.20 -4.27 -10.53
C HIS A 641 14.02 -5.19 -11.73
N ARG A 642 15.16 -5.61 -12.30
CA ARG A 642 15.25 -6.69 -13.29
C ARG A 642 16.60 -7.37 -13.19
N ILE A 643 16.62 -8.70 -13.25
CA ILE A 643 17.84 -9.50 -13.33
C ILE A 643 17.93 -10.08 -14.73
N ASP A 644 18.94 -9.69 -15.49
CA ASP A 644 19.20 -10.19 -16.83
C ASP A 644 20.30 -11.25 -16.77
N VAL A 645 20.04 -12.47 -17.24
CA VAL A 645 21.04 -13.53 -17.40
C VAL A 645 21.27 -13.75 -18.89
N VAL A 646 22.52 -13.61 -19.31
CA VAL A 646 22.97 -13.79 -20.69
C VAL A 646 24.03 -14.88 -20.71
N ASP A 647 23.71 -16.00 -21.33
CA ASP A 647 24.63 -17.10 -21.56
C ASP A 647 25.14 -17.05 -23.00
N GLU A 648 26.44 -16.89 -23.16
CA GLU A 648 27.12 -17.04 -24.44
C GLU A 648 27.70 -18.45 -24.52
N PHE A 649 27.28 -19.23 -25.52
CA PHE A 649 27.80 -20.56 -25.77
C PHE A 649 28.72 -20.55 -26.99
N VAL A 650 29.87 -21.22 -26.87
CA VAL A 650 30.84 -21.38 -27.95
C VAL A 650 31.23 -22.85 -28.06
N VAL A 651 31.05 -23.43 -29.24
CA VAL A 651 31.55 -24.77 -29.58
C VAL A 651 32.85 -24.62 -30.36
N LYS A 652 33.93 -25.23 -29.86
CA LYS A 652 35.27 -25.17 -30.44
C LYS A 652 35.73 -26.59 -30.82
N ARG A 653 36.55 -26.74 -31.87
CA ARG A 653 37.21 -28.03 -32.17
C ARG A 653 38.34 -28.26 -31.16
N THR A 654 38.36 -29.43 -30.53
CA THR A 654 39.43 -29.81 -29.59
C THR A 654 40.73 -30.01 -30.37
N GLY A 655 41.74 -29.18 -30.10
CA GLY A 655 43.05 -29.20 -30.78
C GLY A 655 43.37 -27.89 -31.50
N SER A 656 42.52 -27.42 -32.42
CA SER A 656 42.75 -26.17 -33.16
C SER A 656 42.16 -24.92 -32.50
N GLY A 657 41.13 -25.08 -31.65
CA GLY A 657 40.43 -23.96 -31.01
C GLY A 657 39.44 -23.22 -31.92
N ASP A 658 39.31 -23.65 -33.17
CA ASP A 658 38.41 -23.02 -34.16
C ASP A 658 36.96 -23.04 -33.69
N VAL A 659 36.31 -21.87 -33.76
CA VAL A 659 34.89 -21.73 -33.40
C VAL A 659 34.03 -22.38 -34.48
N VAL A 660 33.33 -23.45 -34.10
CA VAL A 660 32.37 -24.16 -34.95
C VAL A 660 31.01 -23.46 -34.91
N ARG A 661 30.60 -23.03 -33.71
CA ARG A 661 29.29 -22.40 -33.50
C ARG A 661 29.34 -21.48 -32.29
N LYS A 662 28.68 -20.32 -32.38
CA LYS A 662 28.50 -19.37 -31.28
C LYS A 662 27.05 -18.89 -31.24
N TRP A 663 26.44 -18.83 -30.07
CA TRP A 663 25.11 -18.24 -29.88
C TRP A 663 24.95 -17.67 -28.47
N THR A 664 23.85 -16.94 -28.26
CA THR A 664 23.54 -16.30 -26.98
C THR A 664 22.10 -16.59 -26.59
N GLU A 665 21.89 -16.91 -25.33
CA GLU A 665 20.59 -17.07 -24.71
C GLU A 665 20.40 -15.98 -23.65
N LYS A 666 19.26 -15.30 -23.68
CA LYS A 666 18.95 -14.22 -22.74
C LYS A 666 17.65 -14.52 -22.02
N THR A 667 17.69 -14.41 -20.70
CA THR A 667 16.50 -14.46 -19.84
C THR A 667 16.48 -13.27 -18.91
N SER A 668 15.28 -12.77 -18.60
CA SER A 668 15.08 -11.70 -17.63
C SER A 668 14.14 -12.19 -16.55
N LYS A 669 14.49 -11.95 -15.29
CA LYS A 669 13.68 -12.32 -14.12
C LYS A 669 13.39 -11.10 -13.26
N LYS A 670 12.27 -11.18 -12.53
CA LYS A 670 11.89 -10.26 -11.46
C LYS A 670 11.35 -11.11 -10.31
N ALA A 671 11.71 -10.77 -9.09
CA ALA A 671 11.21 -11.46 -7.91
C ALA A 671 11.11 -10.47 -6.75
N TYR A 672 9.89 -10.25 -6.25
CA TYR A 672 9.63 -9.33 -5.15
C TYR A 672 9.33 -10.06 -3.83
N THR A 673 9.34 -11.39 -3.86
CA THR A 673 9.23 -12.27 -2.69
C THR A 673 10.17 -13.45 -2.84
N PHE A 674 10.54 -14.10 -1.74
CA PHE A 674 11.32 -15.35 -1.78
C PHE A 674 10.58 -16.44 -2.56
N LYS A 675 9.26 -16.58 -2.37
CA LYS A 675 8.41 -17.47 -3.16
C LYS A 675 8.47 -17.15 -4.66
N GLY A 676 8.38 -15.88 -5.03
CA GLY A 676 8.53 -15.44 -6.43
C GLY A 676 9.93 -15.67 -7.01
N ALA A 677 10.96 -15.75 -6.15
CA ALA A 677 12.31 -16.13 -6.53
C ALA A 677 12.54 -17.65 -6.57
N GLY A 678 11.57 -18.46 -6.12
CA GLY A 678 11.73 -19.92 -5.95
C GLY A 678 12.58 -20.31 -4.74
N LEU A 679 12.68 -19.44 -3.73
CA LEU A 679 13.44 -19.64 -2.50
C LEU A 679 12.50 -19.84 -1.31
N ALA A 680 12.94 -20.63 -0.33
CA ALA A 680 12.28 -20.74 0.96
C ALA A 680 12.55 -19.47 1.79
N GLY A 681 11.52 -18.93 2.44
CA GLY A 681 11.63 -17.74 3.30
C GLY A 681 10.35 -16.92 3.33
N ASN A 682 10.15 -16.20 4.44
CA ASN A 682 9.05 -15.26 4.60
C ASN A 682 9.37 -13.94 3.89
N GLY A 683 8.42 -13.43 3.12
CA GLY A 683 8.55 -12.15 2.46
C GLY A 683 7.31 -11.82 1.65
N GLU A 684 6.84 -10.60 1.76
CA GLU A 684 5.68 -10.11 1.03
C GLU A 684 6.10 -9.07 -0.01
N GLU A 685 5.31 -8.91 -1.08
CA GLU A 685 5.64 -7.99 -2.19
C GLU A 685 5.76 -6.52 -1.75
N TYR A 686 5.28 -6.20 -0.56
CA TYR A 686 5.35 -4.87 0.05
C TYR A 686 6.45 -4.74 1.11
N TRP A 687 7.19 -5.80 1.45
CA TRP A 687 8.31 -5.70 2.38
C TRP A 687 9.45 -4.92 1.74
N LEU A 688 9.91 -3.89 2.46
CA LEU A 688 11.11 -3.15 2.09
C LEU A 688 12.35 -3.88 2.59
N THR A 689 13.52 -3.53 2.03
CA THR A 689 14.82 -4.05 2.48
C THR A 689 14.98 -3.92 4.01
N TYR A 690 14.57 -2.79 4.60
CA TYR A 690 14.62 -2.57 6.05
C TYR A 690 13.72 -3.54 6.85
N ARG A 691 12.55 -3.91 6.30
CA ARG A 691 11.68 -4.91 6.94
C ARG A 691 12.34 -6.28 6.93
N HIS A 692 13.00 -6.64 5.83
CA HIS A 692 13.79 -7.86 5.75
C HIS A 692 14.97 -7.84 6.73
N GLN A 693 15.70 -6.73 6.84
CA GLN A 693 16.78 -6.58 7.82
C GLN A 693 16.28 -6.75 9.26
N LEU A 694 15.17 -6.11 9.60
CA LEU A 694 14.55 -6.26 10.92
C LEU A 694 14.11 -7.70 11.20
N GLU A 695 13.59 -8.41 10.20
CA GLU A 695 13.24 -9.84 10.33
C GLU A 695 14.47 -10.68 10.70
N GLN A 696 15.58 -10.50 9.97
CA GLN A 696 16.80 -11.26 10.22
C GLN A 696 17.42 -10.91 11.58
N PHE A 697 17.36 -9.64 11.97
CA PHE A 697 17.75 -9.20 13.31
C PHE A 697 16.94 -9.92 14.40
N VAL A 698 15.60 -9.91 14.30
CA VAL A 698 14.73 -10.60 15.27
C VAL A 698 15.02 -12.10 15.30
N ASN A 699 15.20 -12.73 14.15
CA ASN A 699 15.54 -14.15 14.07
C ASN A 699 16.85 -14.45 14.80
N ARG A 700 17.92 -13.70 14.54
CA ARG A 700 19.24 -13.89 15.18
C ARG A 700 19.15 -13.75 16.69
N VAL A 701 18.47 -12.70 17.15
CA VAL A 701 18.24 -12.40 18.57
C VAL A 701 17.49 -13.52 19.28
N LYS A 702 16.47 -14.09 18.62
CA LYS A 702 15.65 -15.17 19.17
C LYS A 702 16.26 -16.56 18.96
N GLY A 703 17.49 -16.67 18.46
CA GLY A 703 18.14 -17.94 18.15
C GLY A 703 17.45 -18.74 17.03
N ARG A 704 16.65 -18.08 16.18
CA ARG A 704 16.02 -18.65 14.99
C ARG A 704 17.01 -18.60 13.83
N GLU A 705 16.78 -19.45 12.84
CA GLU A 705 17.59 -19.47 11.62
C GLU A 705 17.46 -18.14 10.84
N THR A 706 18.58 -17.58 10.43
CA THR A 706 18.65 -16.38 9.58
C THR A 706 19.09 -16.76 8.18
N SER A 707 18.34 -16.34 7.16
CA SER A 707 18.64 -16.66 5.77
C SER A 707 19.77 -15.81 5.19
N VAL A 708 19.97 -14.59 5.70
CA VAL A 708 21.08 -13.69 5.34
C VAL A 708 21.46 -12.86 6.57
N TRP A 709 22.74 -12.86 6.96
CA TRP A 709 23.26 -12.07 8.07
C TRP A 709 24.61 -11.44 7.69
N VAL A 710 24.82 -10.18 8.05
CA VAL A 710 26.11 -9.50 7.89
C VAL A 710 26.87 -9.68 9.18
N ASP A 711 27.91 -10.52 9.15
CA ASP A 711 28.75 -10.75 10.32
C ASP A 711 29.75 -9.60 10.53
N GLY A 712 30.48 -9.70 11.64
CA GLY A 712 31.46 -8.70 12.02
C GLY A 712 32.62 -8.56 11.03
N GLU A 713 33.11 -9.67 10.50
CA GLU A 713 34.26 -9.69 9.59
C GLU A 713 33.88 -9.11 8.22
N ASP A 714 32.64 -9.28 7.78
CA ASP A 714 32.14 -8.67 6.56
C ASP A 714 32.19 -7.13 6.64
N SER A 715 31.81 -6.57 7.77
CA SER A 715 31.84 -5.11 8.00
C SER A 715 33.27 -4.57 8.05
N ILE A 716 34.18 -5.29 8.72
CA ILE A 716 35.61 -4.93 8.79
C ILE A 716 36.21 -4.94 7.38
N SER A 717 35.96 -6.01 6.63
CA SER A 717 36.50 -6.19 5.28
C SER A 717 35.92 -5.18 4.29
N GLN A 718 34.67 -4.77 4.47
CA GLN A 718 34.07 -3.66 3.71
C GLN A 718 34.83 -2.35 3.93
N MET A 719 35.13 -2.02 5.19
CA MET A 719 35.88 -0.80 5.50
C MET A 719 37.33 -0.88 5.00
N ARG A 720 38.00 -2.03 5.11
CA ARG A 720 39.33 -2.25 4.53
C ARG A 720 39.36 -1.98 3.02
N MET A 721 38.34 -2.43 2.29
CA MET A 721 38.24 -2.21 0.84
C MET A 721 38.06 -0.72 0.49
N ILE A 722 37.33 0.03 1.32
CA ILE A 722 37.14 1.49 1.19
C ILE A 722 38.44 2.22 1.51
N ASP A 723 39.07 1.92 2.64
CA ASP A 723 40.33 2.52 3.08
C ASP A 723 41.43 2.32 2.01
N MET A 724 41.53 1.11 1.46
CA MET A 724 42.46 0.79 0.39
C MET A 724 42.27 1.68 -0.86
N ALA A 725 41.04 2.08 -1.18
CA ALA A 725 40.78 3.00 -2.28
C ALA A 725 41.18 4.44 -1.96
N TYR A 726 40.91 4.91 -0.74
CA TYR A 726 41.33 6.24 -0.29
C TYR A 726 42.85 6.38 -0.25
N GLU A 727 43.55 5.39 0.33
CA GLU A 727 45.01 5.34 0.36
C GLU A 727 45.60 5.35 -1.05
N LYS A 728 45.04 4.54 -1.97
CA LYS A 728 45.47 4.50 -3.37
C LYS A 728 45.36 5.85 -4.06
N ALA A 729 44.36 6.65 -3.72
CA ALA A 729 44.15 7.98 -4.27
C ALA A 729 44.87 9.11 -3.50
N GLY A 730 45.56 8.80 -2.39
CA GLY A 730 46.20 9.79 -1.52
C GLY A 730 45.21 10.65 -0.72
N LEU A 731 43.97 10.19 -0.54
CA LEU A 731 42.97 10.87 0.30
C LEU A 731 43.13 10.43 1.77
N PRO A 732 42.88 11.34 2.73
CA PRO A 732 42.99 10.98 4.14
C PRO A 732 41.84 10.04 4.56
N LEU A 733 42.21 8.97 5.29
CA LEU A 733 41.25 8.09 5.97
C LEU A 733 40.38 8.88 6.94
N ARG A 734 39.17 8.41 7.23
CA ARG A 734 38.26 9.11 8.16
C ARG A 734 38.75 8.96 9.60
N LYS A 735 38.68 10.05 10.37
CA LYS A 735 39.22 10.11 11.74
C LYS A 735 38.42 9.23 12.70
N SER A 736 39.11 8.58 13.62
CA SER A 736 38.49 7.94 14.78
C SER A 736 38.06 8.93 15.85
N THR A 737 37.00 8.59 16.59
CA THR A 737 36.44 9.43 17.66
C THR A 737 37.31 9.50 18.92
N GLY A 738 38.41 8.72 18.97
CA GLY A 738 39.35 8.69 20.08
C GLY A 738 38.92 7.82 21.27
N VAL A 739 37.82 7.07 21.12
CA VAL A 739 37.34 6.11 22.13
C VAL A 739 38.17 4.82 22.04
N THR A 740 38.89 4.46 23.09
CA THR A 740 39.66 3.22 23.21
C THR A 740 38.87 2.16 24.00
N ILE A 741 38.92 0.90 23.57
CA ILE A 741 38.28 -0.26 24.24
C ILE A 741 38.89 -0.55 25.60
#